data_AF-A0A2G2FCG5-F1
#
_entry.id   AF-A0A2G2FCG5-F1
#
_cell.length_a   1.000
_cell.length_b   1.000
_cell.length_c   1.000
_cell.angle_alpha   90.00
_cell.angle_beta   90.00
_cell.angle_gamma   90.00
#
_symmetry.space_group_name_H-M   'P 1'
#
loop_
_entity.id
_entity.type
_entity.pdbx_description
1 polymer ?
#
loop_
_entity_poly.entity_id
_entity_poly.type
_entity_poly.pdbx_seq_one_letter_code
_entity_poly.pdbx_strand_id
1 'polypeptide(L)'
;MIKQLIFLLALSFSGLSFAQMSDDFSDGDFTNNPTWIGDAGDFIVNGNSQLQLNAAAAGDSYLATPHNLTQLEDREWRFFLDFGLSPSGSNGGEIYLTALNSDLSSTPDGIYIQIGETGSDDPLRLFERDGGTETEILTSTLGIVSSPFEISVKVIHRANGDWELYTDLAGGSAFQLDVTANYPTAIVGTHVGTWIQYTSSNTSNFIFDDIYVGPIQIDNIPPNLVEATAVSMNQLEVLFDEGIDQTSGETVANYSVDNGIGNPTNSAQDGVNLALFTLTFATNFTVGQIYNLTTQNIEDFEGNTSTSQSDDFQYIEAQTPSFGDIIINEFMADESPVVGLPETQYVELYNRSNKYFHLNGWNLSDNNSSGTIQDDWLYPGEYLILVPTSGLTDYPQAINVTSWASLNNTGDDIILETDGGIIVDQLTYTDEWYQDPNKEDGGWSLERINPDLPCSNANNWIASTNPDGGTPGVVNSVLDNTPDTDNPTITSTLAYGPNFLTITFNEGMDSLSLANATFSVSPNLTIDQRLLNEAYPKELTLQFNESITPGVVYSFDLTGFEDCSGNQNNYEGTFVLPQVPEGDEIIINEILFNPLTGGSDFVELYNRSDKYINLINWELAKFDDTITDNKIIGVNYILSPDEYVVVTADSNFQIANYPFAQPGNFIQLESLPSYTNDSSTVYLIFFNEVIDKVAYSSDWHFKLLQSDKGVSLERFDASEPSNNENNWHSASETVGFATPGIKNSQAASPNSGGTISLSSNSFSPDNDGFQDALLITYEVDQPTMLGDLTVYDDMGRKVRTLLSSHLLGERGVIKWDGLRDDDNKASIGPYIILFEALNTDTGEKIAIRKVVTVAGQL
;
A
#
# COMPACT_ATOMS: atom_id res chain seq x y z
N MET A 1 16.86 -24.85 53.29
CA MET A 1 17.87 -24.94 54.38
C MET A 1 19.29 -24.85 53.82
N ILE A 2 19.54 -23.97 52.85
CA ILE A 2 20.85 -23.64 52.23
C ILE A 2 20.86 -22.12 51.96
N LYS A 3 20.37 -21.34 52.94
CA LYS A 3 20.46 -19.87 52.94
C LYS A 3 20.98 -19.31 54.28
N GLN A 4 21.32 -20.20 55.23
CA GLN A 4 21.87 -19.83 56.54
C GLN A 4 23.31 -20.32 56.76
N LEU A 5 23.93 -20.99 55.78
CA LEU A 5 25.31 -21.49 55.89
C LEU A 5 26.35 -20.59 55.19
N ILE A 6 25.92 -19.67 54.31
CA ILE A 6 26.83 -18.72 53.62
C ILE A 6 27.10 -17.48 54.48
N PHE A 7 26.18 -17.12 55.39
CA PHE A 7 26.34 -15.96 56.26
C PHE A 7 27.31 -16.16 57.44
N LEU A 8 27.75 -17.41 57.70
CA LEU A 8 28.63 -17.74 58.83
C LEU A 8 30.09 -18.02 58.44
N LEU A 9 30.42 -18.07 57.14
CA LEU A 9 31.80 -18.24 56.67
C LEU A 9 32.53 -16.91 56.37
N ALA A 10 31.79 -15.80 56.27
CA ALA A 10 32.35 -14.46 56.01
C ALA A 10 32.85 -13.70 57.26
N LEU A 11 32.74 -14.28 58.46
CA LEU A 11 33.03 -13.60 59.73
C LEU A 11 34.27 -14.14 60.48
N SER A 12 35.21 -14.77 59.76
CA SER A 12 36.48 -15.26 60.33
C SER A 12 37.73 -14.93 59.52
N PHE A 13 37.71 -13.83 58.75
CA PHE A 13 38.91 -13.15 58.26
C PHE A 13 39.02 -11.76 58.93
N SER A 14 39.27 -11.76 60.24
CA SER A 14 39.81 -10.57 60.91
C SER A 14 41.33 -10.56 60.74
N GLY A 15 41.83 -9.53 60.06
CA GLY A 15 43.15 -8.97 60.34
C GLY A 15 44.30 -9.34 59.41
N LEU A 16 44.12 -9.15 58.11
CA LEU A 16 45.18 -8.59 57.26
C LEU A 16 44.53 -7.44 56.48
N SER A 17 44.41 -6.27 57.11
CA SER A 17 44.09 -5.06 56.36
C SER A 17 45.29 -4.76 55.47
N PHE A 18 45.19 -5.10 54.18
CA PHE A 18 46.12 -4.52 53.22
C PHE A 18 45.91 -3.01 53.26
N ALA A 19 47.00 -2.26 53.38
CA ALA A 19 46.95 -0.81 53.26
C ALA A 19 46.69 -0.50 51.78
N GLN A 20 45.42 -0.27 51.45
CA GLN A 20 44.98 0.21 50.15
C GLN A 20 43.91 1.28 50.34
N MET A 21 43.89 2.26 49.43
CA MET A 21 42.86 3.27 49.28
C MET A 21 42.36 3.14 47.84
N SER A 22 41.05 3.11 47.66
CA SER A 22 40.43 3.15 46.33
C SER A 22 39.14 3.98 46.38
N ASP A 23 38.90 4.78 45.37
CA ASP A 23 37.66 5.53 45.19
C ASP A 23 37.39 5.74 43.69
N ASP A 24 36.25 5.21 43.21
CA ASP A 24 35.73 5.37 41.85
C ASP A 24 34.47 6.25 41.82
N PHE A 25 34.14 6.88 42.96
CA PHE A 25 33.00 7.78 43.18
C PHE A 25 31.63 7.25 42.69
N SER A 26 31.52 5.94 42.43
CA SER A 26 30.33 5.27 41.88
C SER A 26 29.13 5.29 42.82
N ASP A 27 29.36 5.54 44.10
CA ASP A 27 28.32 5.71 45.12
C ASP A 27 27.77 7.16 45.20
N GLY A 28 28.34 8.08 44.43
CA GLY A 28 27.94 9.49 44.39
C GLY A 28 28.45 10.34 45.55
N ASP A 29 29.40 9.85 46.37
CA ASP A 29 29.84 10.52 47.60
C ASP A 29 31.36 10.43 47.84
N PHE A 30 32.06 11.57 47.84
CA PHE A 30 33.48 11.64 48.23
C PHE A 30 33.69 11.97 49.73
N THR A 31 32.62 12.13 50.52
CA THR A 31 32.72 12.51 51.93
C THR A 31 32.73 11.30 52.87
N ASN A 32 32.37 10.11 52.39
CA ASN A 32 32.34 8.88 53.18
C ASN A 32 32.88 7.68 52.38
N ASN A 33 33.75 6.88 53.00
CA ASN A 33 34.25 5.60 52.48
C ASN A 33 34.88 5.62 51.07
N PRO A 34 36.02 6.32 50.86
CA PRO A 34 36.84 7.03 51.83
C PRO A 34 36.37 8.49 52.09
N THR A 35 36.80 9.06 53.22
CA THR A 35 36.51 10.48 53.51
C THR A 35 37.61 11.35 52.92
N TRP A 36 37.25 12.18 51.94
CA TRP A 36 38.12 13.24 51.44
C TRP A 36 37.95 14.53 52.26
N ILE A 37 39.06 15.20 52.56
CA ILE A 37 39.12 16.42 53.36
C ILE A 37 39.84 17.54 52.60
N GLY A 38 39.48 18.80 52.86
CA GLY A 38 40.00 19.97 52.17
C GLY A 38 38.88 20.94 51.81
N ASP A 39 38.94 21.50 50.61
CA ASP A 39 37.96 22.46 50.07
C ASP A 39 36.74 21.74 49.46
N ALA A 40 36.12 20.84 50.24
CA ALA A 40 35.00 20.00 49.78
C ALA A 40 33.80 20.77 49.20
N GLY A 41 33.65 22.06 49.52
CA GLY A 41 32.61 22.91 48.94
C GLY A 41 32.84 23.27 47.47
N ASP A 42 34.07 23.13 46.97
CA ASP A 42 34.46 23.41 45.60
C ASP A 42 34.49 22.14 44.72
N PHE A 43 34.00 20.99 45.20
CA PHE A 43 33.93 19.74 44.44
C PHE A 43 32.53 19.10 44.50
N ILE A 44 32.19 18.34 43.45
CA ILE A 44 30.97 17.54 43.35
C ILE A 44 31.30 16.15 42.77
N VAL A 45 30.43 15.17 42.98
CA VAL A 45 30.35 14.00 42.09
C VAL A 45 29.35 14.33 40.97
N ASN A 46 29.77 14.26 39.72
CA ASN A 46 28.98 14.69 38.57
C ASN A 46 27.98 13.61 38.10
N GLY A 47 27.24 13.88 37.01
CA GLY A 47 26.24 12.95 36.47
C GLY A 47 26.80 11.63 35.93
N ASN A 48 28.12 11.56 35.69
CA ASN A 48 28.85 10.36 35.27
C ASN A 48 29.46 9.62 36.46
N SER A 49 29.18 10.04 37.70
CA SER A 49 29.79 9.51 38.92
C SER A 49 31.29 9.80 39.08
N GLN A 50 31.78 10.94 38.58
CA GLN A 50 33.20 11.31 38.66
C GLN A 50 33.40 12.53 39.58
N LEU A 51 34.55 12.62 40.27
CA LEU A 51 34.89 13.79 41.09
C LEU A 51 35.26 14.97 40.19
N GLN A 52 34.51 16.06 40.29
CA GLN A 52 34.67 17.24 39.45
C GLN A 52 34.80 18.51 40.28
N LEU A 53 35.72 19.40 39.88
CA LEU A 53 35.76 20.77 40.40
C LEU A 53 34.46 21.52 40.08
N ASN A 54 33.94 22.28 41.03
CA ASN A 54 32.74 23.12 40.86
C ASN A 54 32.86 24.41 41.68
N ALA A 55 33.94 25.16 41.45
CA ALA A 55 34.25 26.36 42.19
C ALA A 55 33.44 27.58 41.70
N ALA A 56 33.15 28.52 42.60
CA ALA A 56 32.38 29.72 42.27
C ALA A 56 33.20 30.84 41.58
N ALA A 57 34.52 30.84 41.73
CA ALA A 57 35.44 31.84 41.19
C ALA A 57 36.84 31.27 41.00
N ALA A 58 37.72 32.01 40.31
CA ALA A 58 39.13 31.63 40.17
C ALA A 58 39.82 31.49 41.53
N GLY A 59 40.72 30.53 41.66
CA GLY A 59 41.41 30.24 42.90
C GLY A 59 42.25 28.97 42.82
N ASP A 60 42.51 28.39 43.97
CA ASP A 60 43.06 27.06 44.17
C ASP A 60 42.14 26.26 45.10
N SER A 61 42.20 24.94 44.99
CA SER A 61 41.44 24.02 45.84
C SER A 61 42.18 22.70 45.98
N TYR A 62 41.95 22.01 47.09
CA TYR A 62 42.49 20.67 47.27
C TYR A 62 41.51 19.71 47.95
N LEU A 63 41.71 18.42 47.66
CA LEU A 63 41.16 17.32 48.42
C LEU A 63 42.24 16.29 48.71
N ALA A 64 42.25 15.77 49.93
CA ALA A 64 43.18 14.74 50.37
C ALA A 64 42.46 13.66 51.18
N THR A 65 42.95 12.43 51.13
CA THR A 65 42.45 11.33 51.95
C THR A 65 43.60 10.43 52.43
N PRO A 66 43.50 9.78 53.61
CA PRO A 66 44.57 8.90 54.09
C PRO A 66 44.78 7.67 53.19
N HIS A 67 46.02 7.45 52.73
CA HIS A 67 46.37 6.26 51.92
C HIS A 67 46.75 5.03 52.76
N ASN A 68 47.00 5.20 54.07
CA ASN A 68 47.34 4.14 55.04
C ASN A 68 48.59 3.28 54.76
N LEU A 69 49.33 3.53 53.66
CA LEU A 69 50.63 2.92 53.39
C LEU A 69 51.66 3.18 54.52
N THR A 70 52.48 2.16 54.82
CA THR A 70 53.61 2.24 55.78
C THR A 70 54.98 2.27 55.09
N GLN A 71 55.01 1.99 53.78
CA GLN A 71 56.15 2.08 52.88
C GLN A 71 55.63 2.29 51.45
N LEU A 72 56.49 2.77 50.56
CA LEU A 72 56.17 2.98 49.14
C LEU A 72 56.72 1.88 48.22
N GLU A 73 57.53 0.95 48.73
CA GLU A 73 58.08 -0.14 47.93
C GLU A 73 57.00 -1.16 47.56
N ASP A 74 57.01 -1.57 46.29
CA ASP A 74 56.05 -2.45 45.63
C ASP A 74 54.61 -1.93 45.76
N ARG A 75 54.43 -0.65 45.41
CA ARG A 75 53.14 0.05 45.43
C ARG A 75 52.81 0.63 44.07
N GLU A 76 51.52 0.80 43.87
CA GLU A 76 50.91 1.31 42.66
C GLU A 76 49.94 2.45 43.01
N TRP A 77 49.92 3.45 42.14
CA TRP A 77 48.96 4.54 42.12
C TRP A 77 48.26 4.58 40.76
N ARG A 78 46.93 4.69 40.72
CA ARG A 78 46.17 4.95 39.50
C ARG A 78 45.31 6.20 39.66
N PHE A 79 45.15 6.94 38.58
CA PHE A 79 44.27 8.10 38.47
C PHE A 79 43.73 8.19 37.05
N PHE A 80 42.42 8.31 36.88
CA PHE A 80 41.82 8.86 35.67
C PHE A 80 41.78 10.39 35.79
N LEU A 81 42.14 11.08 34.71
CA LEU A 81 42.20 12.53 34.63
C LEU A 81 41.53 13.01 33.33
N ASP A 82 40.48 13.83 33.46
CA ASP A 82 39.89 14.56 32.33
C ASP A 82 39.99 16.06 32.61
N PHE A 83 40.89 16.71 31.88
CA PHE A 83 41.09 18.15 31.94
C PHE A 83 40.57 18.75 30.64
N GLY A 84 39.39 19.37 30.70
CA GLY A 84 38.75 20.08 29.59
C GLY A 84 39.45 21.38 29.16
N LEU A 85 40.76 21.49 29.38
CA LEU A 85 41.61 22.65 29.13
C LEU A 85 43.03 22.22 28.75
N SER A 86 43.77 23.09 28.08
CA SER A 86 45.24 22.98 28.02
C SER A 86 45.84 23.44 29.35
N PRO A 87 46.57 22.56 30.09
CA PRO A 87 47.27 22.92 31.30
C PRO A 87 48.24 24.10 31.11
N SER A 88 48.53 24.81 32.18
CA SER A 88 49.49 25.91 32.22
C SER A 88 49.88 26.20 33.66
N GLY A 89 50.92 27.00 33.88
CA GLY A 89 51.30 27.49 35.21
C GLY A 89 50.24 28.34 35.95
N SER A 90 49.03 28.53 35.43
CA SER A 90 47.89 29.11 36.15
C SER A 90 46.59 28.30 36.01
N ASN A 91 46.63 27.15 35.33
CA ASN A 91 45.55 26.18 35.20
C ASN A 91 46.18 24.78 35.19
N GLY A 92 46.37 24.20 36.36
CA GLY A 92 47.17 22.98 36.53
C GLY A 92 47.14 22.53 37.99
N GLY A 93 47.99 21.58 38.36
CA GLY A 93 47.97 21.06 39.72
C GLY A 93 49.05 20.04 40.05
N GLU A 94 48.99 19.58 41.28
CA GLU A 94 49.84 18.55 41.86
C GLU A 94 48.96 17.40 42.37
N ILE A 95 49.20 16.19 41.86
CA ILE A 95 48.57 14.97 42.34
C ILE A 95 49.56 14.25 43.25
N TYR A 96 49.37 14.36 44.56
CA TYR A 96 50.21 13.73 45.56
C TYR A 96 49.96 12.24 45.61
N LEU A 97 50.99 11.46 45.26
CA LEU A 97 51.06 10.03 45.53
C LEU A 97 51.20 9.77 47.04
N THR A 98 51.95 10.63 47.71
CA THR A 98 52.06 10.67 49.17
C THR A 98 52.41 12.09 49.65
N ALA A 99 51.74 12.56 50.69
CA ALA A 99 51.96 13.87 51.32
C ALA A 99 52.16 13.73 52.84
N LEU A 100 53.14 14.44 53.41
CA LEU A 100 53.40 14.42 54.84
C LEU A 100 52.35 15.17 55.67
N ASN A 101 51.54 16.02 55.04
CA ASN A 101 50.42 16.74 55.65
C ASN A 101 49.15 16.56 54.81
N SER A 102 48.00 16.52 55.47
CA SER A 102 46.70 16.50 54.79
C SER A 102 46.33 17.82 54.11
N ASP A 103 46.89 18.93 54.59
CA ASP A 103 46.66 20.26 54.00
C ASP A 103 47.60 20.49 52.81
N LEU A 104 47.12 20.18 51.60
CA LEU A 104 47.92 20.29 50.37
C LEU A 104 48.15 21.76 49.95
N SER A 105 47.30 22.69 50.39
CA SER A 105 47.49 24.13 50.15
C SER A 105 48.76 24.70 50.82
N SER A 106 49.30 23.98 51.81
CA SER A 106 50.54 24.33 52.51
C SER A 106 51.82 23.94 51.76
N THR A 107 51.70 23.37 50.56
CA THR A 107 52.81 22.82 49.76
C THR A 107 53.66 21.82 50.56
N PRO A 108 53.07 20.75 51.12
CA PRO A 108 53.80 19.84 51.98
C PRO A 108 54.89 19.07 51.24
N ASP A 109 55.88 18.59 52.00
CA ASP A 109 56.84 17.59 51.54
C ASP A 109 56.10 16.28 51.18
N GLY A 110 56.53 15.61 50.12
CA GLY A 110 55.78 14.50 49.52
C GLY A 110 56.32 14.09 48.14
N ILE A 111 55.63 13.14 47.51
CA ILE A 111 55.87 12.74 46.12
C ILE A 111 54.59 13.01 45.34
N TYR A 112 54.68 13.75 44.23
CA TYR A 112 53.53 14.17 43.45
C TYR A 112 53.82 14.24 41.96
N ILE A 113 52.78 14.08 41.16
CA ILE A 113 52.77 14.37 39.72
C ILE A 113 52.38 15.82 39.53
N GLN A 114 53.21 16.59 38.86
CA GLN A 114 52.89 17.94 38.42
C GLN A 114 52.28 17.92 37.01
N ILE A 115 51.20 18.68 36.84
CA ILE A 115 50.47 18.85 35.59
C ILE A 115 50.31 20.34 35.29
N GLY A 116 50.81 20.76 34.13
CA GLY A 116 50.80 22.15 33.67
C GLY A 116 52.05 22.92 34.08
N GLU A 117 52.79 23.42 33.09
CA GLU A 117 54.00 24.21 33.30
C GLU A 117 54.01 25.49 32.45
N THR A 118 55.15 26.19 32.40
CA THR A 118 55.35 27.30 31.48
C THR A 118 56.01 26.76 30.20
N GLY A 119 55.21 26.42 29.18
CA GLY A 119 55.69 25.77 27.96
C GLY A 119 54.56 25.49 26.95
N SER A 120 54.85 24.76 25.87
CA SER A 120 53.85 24.27 24.89
C SER A 120 53.78 22.76 24.77
N ASP A 121 54.73 22.03 25.35
CA ASP A 121 54.88 20.58 25.19
C ASP A 121 54.62 19.87 26.53
N ASP A 122 53.63 20.35 27.28
CA ASP A 122 53.37 19.99 28.69
C ASP A 122 53.39 18.45 28.92
N PRO A 123 54.34 17.93 29.71
CA PRO A 123 54.37 16.54 30.16
C PRO A 123 53.78 16.38 31.57
N LEU A 124 53.52 15.13 31.96
CA LEU A 124 53.45 14.73 33.38
C LEU A 124 54.88 14.61 33.95
N ARG A 125 55.14 15.26 35.10
CA ARG A 125 56.43 15.18 35.81
C ARG A 125 56.24 14.66 37.22
N LEU A 126 57.03 13.67 37.63
CA LEU A 126 57.01 13.17 38.99
C LEU A 126 58.14 13.82 39.81
N PHE A 127 57.80 14.42 40.95
CA PHE A 127 58.74 15.09 41.84
C PHE A 127 58.72 14.49 43.24
N GLU A 128 59.89 14.48 43.89
CA GLU A 128 60.01 14.41 45.34
C GLU A 128 60.28 15.81 45.90
N ARG A 129 59.56 16.20 46.95
CA ARG A 129 59.82 17.40 47.75
C ARG A 129 60.21 17.00 49.18
N ASP A 130 61.46 17.27 49.57
CA ASP A 130 62.01 17.01 50.92
C ASP A 130 62.64 18.28 51.51
N GLY A 131 62.16 18.72 52.68
CA GLY A 131 62.60 19.95 53.33
C GLY A 131 62.39 21.19 52.46
N GLY A 132 61.35 21.18 51.61
CA GLY A 132 61.05 22.24 50.63
C GLY A 132 61.97 22.26 49.39
N THR A 133 62.82 21.25 49.19
CA THR A 133 63.63 21.11 47.96
C THR A 133 62.97 20.11 47.02
N GLU A 134 62.71 20.53 45.77
CA GLU A 134 62.10 19.69 44.74
C GLU A 134 63.17 19.01 43.87
N THR A 135 63.03 17.70 43.67
CA THR A 135 63.87 16.87 42.81
C THR A 135 62.98 16.10 41.83
N GLU A 136 63.22 16.28 40.53
CA GLU A 136 62.50 15.53 39.49
C GLU A 136 62.97 14.06 39.49
N ILE A 137 62.01 13.14 39.57
CA ILE A 137 62.23 11.69 39.51
C ILE A 137 62.20 11.22 38.06
N LEU A 138 61.13 11.57 37.34
CA LEU A 138 60.91 11.22 35.93
C LEU A 138 60.04 12.27 35.22
N THR A 139 60.17 12.32 33.90
CA THR A 139 59.34 13.11 33.00
C THR A 139 58.79 12.19 31.93
N SER A 140 57.47 12.25 31.72
CA SER A 140 56.78 11.52 30.66
C SER A 140 57.18 11.97 29.25
N THR A 141 56.65 11.29 28.22
CA THR A 141 56.72 11.79 26.84
C THR A 141 56.20 13.23 26.74
N LEU A 142 56.93 14.09 26.02
CA LEU A 142 56.57 15.50 25.90
C LEU A 142 55.27 15.69 25.11
N GLY A 143 54.42 16.62 25.56
CA GLY A 143 53.19 17.02 24.88
C GLY A 143 51.96 16.16 25.17
N ILE A 144 52.07 15.10 25.98
CA ILE A 144 50.93 14.19 26.28
C ILE A 144 49.75 14.91 26.95
N VAL A 145 49.98 16.06 27.58
CA VAL A 145 48.94 16.89 28.21
C VAL A 145 48.98 18.35 27.72
N SER A 146 49.33 18.60 26.45
CA SER A 146 49.42 19.97 25.88
C SER A 146 48.09 20.56 25.36
N SER A 147 47.05 19.74 25.20
CA SER A 147 45.68 20.11 24.80
C SER A 147 44.70 19.62 25.86
N PRO A 148 43.39 19.94 25.79
CA PRO A 148 42.40 19.19 26.55
C PRO A 148 42.61 17.67 26.35
N PHE A 149 42.54 16.91 27.43
CA PHE A 149 42.92 15.50 27.42
C PHE A 149 42.06 14.68 28.38
N GLU A 150 41.96 13.40 28.06
CA GLU A 150 41.49 12.34 28.93
C GLU A 150 42.62 11.30 29.02
N ILE A 151 43.08 10.97 30.23
CA ILE A 151 44.23 10.08 30.42
C ILE A 151 44.11 9.31 31.73
N SER A 152 44.40 8.02 31.67
CA SER A 152 44.63 7.21 32.86
C SER A 152 46.12 7.08 33.12
N VAL A 153 46.53 7.36 34.35
CA VAL A 153 47.94 7.37 34.77
C VAL A 153 48.15 6.29 35.82
N LYS A 154 49.14 5.41 35.60
CA LYS A 154 49.57 4.37 36.55
C LYS A 154 51.03 4.58 36.93
N VAL A 155 51.33 4.77 38.21
CA VAL A 155 52.70 4.87 38.73
C VAL A 155 53.00 3.65 39.58
N ILE A 156 54.15 3.00 39.34
CA ILE A 156 54.64 1.88 40.15
C ILE A 156 55.99 2.26 40.76
N HIS A 157 56.15 2.03 42.06
CA HIS A 157 57.45 2.11 42.74
C HIS A 157 57.85 0.73 43.26
N ARG A 158 58.98 0.23 42.78
CA ARG A 158 59.49 -1.12 43.03
C ARG A 158 60.50 -1.13 44.19
N ALA A 159 60.65 -2.28 44.86
CA ALA A 159 61.63 -2.44 45.96
C ALA A 159 63.11 -2.25 45.55
N ASN A 160 63.44 -2.26 44.24
CA ASN A 160 64.79 -1.93 43.73
C ASN A 160 65.02 -0.42 43.54
N GLY A 161 64.02 0.42 43.86
CA GLY A 161 64.05 1.87 43.70
C GLY A 161 63.62 2.36 42.31
N ASP A 162 63.11 1.48 41.44
CA ASP A 162 62.59 1.88 40.13
C ASP A 162 61.19 2.49 40.28
N TRP A 163 61.03 3.69 39.70
CA TRP A 163 59.76 4.32 39.40
C TRP A 163 59.42 4.06 37.95
N GLU A 164 58.20 3.61 37.70
CA GLU A 164 57.66 3.34 36.37
C GLU A 164 56.37 4.17 36.22
N LEU A 165 56.30 4.98 35.16
CA LEU A 165 55.10 5.72 34.79
C LEU A 165 54.50 5.07 33.55
N TYR A 166 53.23 4.70 33.66
CA TYR A 166 52.41 4.16 32.59
C TYR A 166 51.26 5.13 32.30
N THR A 167 50.86 5.19 31.04
CA THR A 167 49.74 6.02 30.59
C THR A 167 48.82 5.23 29.66
N ASP A 168 47.53 5.54 29.72
CA ASP A 168 46.55 5.24 28.68
C ASP A 168 45.96 6.57 28.21
N LEU A 169 46.32 6.97 26.99
CA LEU A 169 45.94 8.26 26.40
C LEU A 169 44.48 8.30 25.92
N ALA A 170 43.76 7.18 26.00
CA ALA A 170 42.33 7.10 25.71
C ALA A 170 41.47 7.07 26.98
N GLY A 171 42.06 7.25 28.17
CA GLY A 171 41.33 7.26 29.44
C GLY A 171 40.88 5.90 29.97
N GLY A 172 41.30 4.80 29.33
CA GLY A 172 40.92 3.44 29.71
C GLY A 172 41.88 2.77 30.72
N SER A 173 41.95 1.45 30.65
CA SER A 173 42.84 0.60 31.46
C SER A 173 44.02 0.02 30.67
N ALA A 174 44.22 0.45 29.42
CA ALA A 174 45.17 -0.09 28.45
C ALA A 174 46.59 0.50 28.64
N PHE A 175 47.09 0.42 29.88
CA PHE A 175 48.31 1.12 30.31
C PHE A 175 49.57 0.71 29.55
N GLN A 176 50.21 1.67 28.89
CA GLN A 176 51.53 1.51 28.27
C GLN A 176 52.64 2.08 29.15
N LEU A 177 53.78 1.38 29.26
CA LEU A 177 54.95 1.93 29.96
C LEU A 177 55.50 3.12 29.16
N ASP A 178 55.46 4.31 29.75
CA ASP A 178 55.96 5.54 29.13
C ASP A 178 57.43 5.78 29.50
N VAL A 179 57.75 5.77 30.80
CA VAL A 179 59.11 6.05 31.28
C VAL A 179 59.44 5.33 32.59
N THR A 180 60.71 4.99 32.78
CA THR A 180 61.24 4.47 34.05
C THR A 180 62.47 5.26 34.53
N ALA A 181 62.60 5.42 35.84
CA ALA A 181 63.76 6.02 36.49
C ALA A 181 64.07 5.33 37.82
N ASN A 182 65.36 5.08 38.10
CA ASN A 182 65.78 4.60 39.41
C ASN A 182 66.02 5.79 40.35
N TYR A 183 65.21 5.90 41.40
CA TYR A 183 65.31 6.96 42.39
C TYR A 183 64.89 6.45 43.78
N PRO A 184 65.84 6.23 44.71
CA PRO A 184 65.51 5.81 46.06
C PRO A 184 64.89 6.97 46.85
N THR A 185 63.69 6.77 47.38
CA THR A 185 63.02 7.73 48.27
C THR A 185 63.00 7.23 49.72
N ALA A 186 63.08 8.16 50.67
CA ALA A 186 62.82 7.90 52.09
C ALA A 186 61.55 8.59 52.60
N ILE A 187 60.87 9.36 51.74
CA ILE A 187 59.62 10.05 52.09
C ILE A 187 58.48 9.04 52.10
N VAL A 188 57.77 8.97 53.23
CA VAL A 188 56.52 8.23 53.37
C VAL A 188 55.54 9.14 54.09
N GLY A 189 54.63 9.73 53.32
CA GLY A 189 53.55 10.57 53.83
C GLY A 189 52.41 9.75 54.41
N THR A 190 51.27 10.43 54.63
CA THR A 190 50.06 9.85 55.22
C THR A 190 48.84 9.97 54.31
N HIS A 191 48.85 10.90 53.35
CA HIS A 191 47.71 11.24 52.50
C HIS A 191 48.08 11.19 51.02
N VAL A 192 47.10 10.84 50.20
CA VAL A 192 47.08 11.02 48.74
C VAL A 192 46.05 12.11 48.45
N GLY A 193 46.24 12.87 47.38
CA GLY A 193 45.24 13.87 47.00
C GLY A 193 45.66 14.77 45.87
N THR A 194 44.76 15.68 45.49
CA THR A 194 44.97 16.62 44.41
C THR A 194 44.92 18.04 44.94
N TRP A 195 45.87 18.87 44.53
CA TRP A 195 45.82 20.33 44.64
C TRP A 195 45.78 20.90 43.23
N ILE A 196 44.81 21.76 42.95
CA ILE A 196 44.63 22.38 41.64
C ILE A 196 44.53 23.89 41.76
N GLN A 197 45.07 24.59 40.76
CA GLN A 197 44.93 26.02 40.56
C GLN A 197 44.21 26.28 39.23
N TYR A 198 43.26 27.21 39.22
CA TYR A 198 42.40 27.44 38.07
C TYR A 198 41.93 28.90 37.94
N THR A 199 41.78 29.33 36.69
CA THR A 199 41.23 30.64 36.33
C THR A 199 39.71 30.62 36.28
N SER A 200 39.08 31.80 36.16
CA SER A 200 37.62 31.94 36.17
C SER A 200 36.92 31.24 34.99
N SER A 201 37.65 30.91 33.92
CA SER A 201 37.13 30.14 32.79
C SER A 201 37.21 28.62 32.98
N ASN A 202 37.89 28.14 34.03
CA ASN A 202 38.20 26.73 34.25
C ASN A 202 37.75 26.23 35.62
N THR A 203 36.70 26.83 36.20
CA THR A 203 36.17 26.47 37.52
C THR A 203 35.41 25.13 37.55
N SER A 204 35.38 24.40 36.43
CA SER A 204 34.75 23.07 36.32
C SER A 204 35.43 22.08 35.39
N ASN A 205 36.61 22.42 34.86
CA ASN A 205 37.30 21.64 33.81
C ASN A 205 38.37 20.69 34.37
N PHE A 206 38.25 20.29 35.64
CA PHE A 206 39.16 19.34 36.29
C PHE A 206 38.33 18.19 36.84
N ILE A 207 38.49 17.02 36.24
CA ILE A 207 37.79 15.80 36.62
C ILE A 207 38.84 14.74 36.99
N PHE A 208 38.54 14.01 38.06
CA PHE A 208 39.34 12.92 38.60
C PHE A 208 38.43 11.72 38.83
N ASP A 209 38.93 10.53 38.52
CA ASP A 209 38.22 9.29 38.81
C ASP A 209 39.20 8.12 39.00
N ASP A 210 38.69 6.93 39.31
CA ASP A 210 39.45 5.68 39.40
C ASP A 210 40.74 5.79 40.24
N ILE A 211 40.63 6.45 41.40
CA ILE A 211 41.78 6.71 42.25
C ILE A 211 42.11 5.44 43.03
N TYR A 212 43.28 4.86 42.76
CA TYR A 212 43.78 3.67 43.46
C TYR A 212 45.15 3.94 44.06
N VAL A 213 45.37 3.50 45.30
CA VAL A 213 46.67 3.51 45.97
C VAL A 213 46.83 2.22 46.77
N GLY A 214 47.79 1.37 46.42
CA GLY A 214 47.91 0.09 47.10
C GLY A 214 49.00 -0.82 46.57
N PRO A 215 48.94 -2.12 46.89
CA PRO A 215 49.78 -3.14 46.25
C PRO A 215 49.63 -3.11 44.72
N ILE A 216 50.67 -3.53 44.00
CA ILE A 216 50.61 -3.65 42.54
C ILE A 216 49.50 -4.63 42.16
N GLN A 217 48.57 -4.19 41.31
CA GLN A 217 47.51 -5.02 40.74
C GLN A 217 48.10 -5.86 39.62
N ILE A 218 47.77 -7.15 39.61
CA ILE A 218 48.22 -8.09 38.58
C ILE A 218 46.99 -8.47 37.77
N ASP A 219 46.96 -8.06 36.50
CA ASP A 219 46.00 -8.61 35.56
C ASP A 219 46.31 -10.09 35.31
N ASN A 220 45.27 -10.91 35.32
CA ASN A 220 45.37 -12.33 34.96
C ASN A 220 44.17 -12.75 34.08
N ILE A 221 43.41 -11.80 33.56
CA ILE A 221 42.25 -12.02 32.68
C ILE A 221 42.74 -11.86 31.25
N PRO A 222 42.49 -12.82 30.35
CA PRO A 222 42.78 -12.65 28.93
C PRO A 222 41.72 -11.82 28.20
N PRO A 223 42.09 -11.20 27.05
CA PRO A 223 41.17 -10.38 26.27
C PRO A 223 40.07 -11.21 25.63
N ASN A 224 38.88 -10.63 25.48
CA ASN A 224 37.71 -11.18 24.79
C ASN A 224 37.36 -10.43 23.53
N LEU A 225 37.08 -11.18 22.46
CA LEU A 225 36.46 -10.67 21.24
C LEU A 225 35.07 -10.13 21.56
N VAL A 226 34.85 -8.85 21.27
CA VAL A 226 33.58 -8.14 21.46
C VAL A 226 32.76 -8.15 20.18
N GLU A 227 33.37 -7.81 19.05
CA GLU A 227 32.66 -7.62 17.79
C GLU A 227 33.57 -7.82 16.57
N ALA A 228 33.01 -8.37 15.49
CA ALA A 228 33.60 -8.42 14.16
C ALA A 228 32.66 -7.80 13.11
N THR A 229 33.08 -6.70 12.45
CA THR A 229 32.23 -5.94 11.52
C THR A 229 32.90 -5.73 10.17
N ALA A 230 32.25 -6.17 9.09
CA ALA A 230 32.78 -6.01 7.74
C ALA A 230 32.65 -4.55 7.28
N VAL A 231 33.78 -3.89 7.03
CA VAL A 231 33.82 -2.49 6.58
C VAL A 231 33.96 -2.35 5.07
N SER A 232 34.41 -3.42 4.39
CA SER A 232 34.43 -3.50 2.93
C SER A 232 34.43 -4.96 2.46
N MET A 233 34.42 -5.18 1.15
CA MET A 233 34.42 -6.52 0.54
C MET A 233 35.62 -7.40 0.95
N ASN A 234 36.67 -6.86 1.56
CA ASN A 234 37.82 -7.64 2.01
C ASN A 234 38.46 -7.14 3.31
N GLN A 235 37.77 -6.28 4.06
CA GLN A 235 38.24 -5.76 5.34
C GLN A 235 37.23 -5.99 6.46
N LEU A 236 37.75 -6.43 7.60
CA LEU A 236 36.99 -6.73 8.81
C LEU A 236 37.60 -5.95 9.97
N GLU A 237 36.79 -5.17 10.66
CA GLU A 237 37.16 -4.58 11.94
C GLU A 237 36.85 -5.57 13.07
N VAL A 238 37.79 -5.70 14.01
CA VAL A 238 37.72 -6.64 15.12
C VAL A 238 38.02 -5.87 16.41
N LEU A 239 37.05 -5.84 17.31
CA LEU A 239 37.13 -5.12 18.58
C LEU A 239 37.27 -6.13 19.74
N PHE A 240 38.20 -5.86 20.65
CA PHE A 240 38.36 -6.58 21.92
C PHE A 240 37.87 -5.74 23.11
N ASP A 241 37.68 -6.37 24.26
CA ASP A 241 37.22 -5.70 25.49
C ASP A 241 38.33 -4.94 26.23
N GLU A 242 39.58 -5.12 25.82
CA GLU A 242 40.75 -4.45 26.35
C GLU A 242 41.86 -4.25 25.31
N GLY A 243 42.87 -3.45 25.67
CA GLY A 243 44.01 -3.17 24.80
C GLY A 243 44.88 -4.41 24.57
N ILE A 244 45.29 -4.61 23.32
CA ILE A 244 45.98 -5.83 22.89
C ILE A 244 47.45 -5.55 22.62
N ASP A 245 48.34 -6.47 23.01
CA ASP A 245 49.74 -6.45 22.58
C ASP A 245 49.82 -6.45 21.05
N GLN A 246 50.46 -5.42 20.49
CA GLN A 246 50.54 -5.21 19.06
C GLN A 246 51.13 -6.43 18.32
N THR A 247 52.11 -7.12 18.92
CA THR A 247 52.73 -8.28 18.26
C THR A 247 51.74 -9.44 18.13
N SER A 248 50.99 -9.72 19.19
CA SER A 248 49.96 -10.77 19.19
C SER A 248 48.78 -10.42 18.26
N GLY A 249 48.31 -9.17 18.29
CA GLY A 249 47.18 -8.70 17.49
C GLY A 249 47.49 -8.49 16.01
N GLU A 250 48.73 -8.14 15.65
CA GLU A 250 49.14 -8.04 14.24
C GLU A 250 49.57 -9.40 13.65
N THR A 251 49.61 -10.47 14.45
CA THR A 251 49.91 -11.82 13.98
C THR A 251 48.72 -12.40 13.23
N VAL A 252 48.75 -12.33 11.90
CA VAL A 252 47.69 -12.85 11.01
C VAL A 252 47.32 -14.33 11.22
N ALA A 253 48.22 -15.14 11.81
CA ALA A 253 47.95 -16.55 12.12
C ALA A 253 46.99 -16.75 13.31
N ASN A 254 46.73 -15.69 14.08
CA ASN A 254 45.80 -15.68 15.20
C ASN A 254 44.34 -15.48 14.76
N TYR A 255 44.11 -15.18 13.48
CA TYR A 255 42.78 -14.96 12.90
C TYR A 255 42.52 -15.96 11.78
N SER A 256 41.29 -16.46 11.71
CA SER A 256 40.82 -17.28 10.60
C SER A 256 39.34 -17.02 10.37
N VAL A 257 38.96 -16.78 9.13
CA VAL A 257 37.56 -16.74 8.70
C VAL A 257 37.22 -18.02 7.96
N ASP A 258 36.04 -18.56 8.23
CA ASP A 258 35.54 -19.80 7.63
C ASP A 258 35.18 -19.65 6.13
N ASN A 259 34.46 -20.65 5.58
CA ASN A 259 33.96 -20.64 4.19
C ASN A 259 35.02 -20.38 3.10
N GLY A 260 36.27 -20.75 3.38
CA GLY A 260 37.38 -20.67 2.42
C GLY A 260 38.06 -19.30 2.34
N ILE A 261 37.69 -18.33 3.19
CA ILE A 261 38.39 -17.05 3.30
C ILE A 261 39.78 -17.25 3.93
N GLY A 262 39.85 -18.01 5.03
CA GLY A 262 41.10 -18.33 5.72
C GLY A 262 41.66 -17.15 6.51
N ASN A 263 42.98 -17.06 6.60
CA ASN A 263 43.66 -16.06 7.42
C ASN A 263 43.77 -14.72 6.66
N PRO A 264 43.78 -13.58 7.38
CA PRO A 264 44.04 -12.29 6.76
C PRO A 264 45.47 -12.23 6.19
N THR A 265 45.65 -11.37 5.19
CA THR A 265 46.97 -11.00 4.64
C THR A 265 47.66 -9.92 5.46
N ASN A 266 46.89 -9.12 6.19
CA ASN A 266 47.35 -8.06 7.08
C ASN A 266 46.42 -7.94 8.27
N SER A 267 46.98 -7.67 9.45
CA SER A 267 46.26 -7.18 10.63
C SER A 267 46.98 -5.92 11.07
N ALA A 268 46.24 -4.83 11.27
CA ALA A 268 46.78 -3.55 11.73
C ALA A 268 45.96 -3.05 12.91
N GLN A 269 46.64 -2.75 14.01
CA GLN A 269 46.03 -2.13 15.18
C GLN A 269 45.68 -0.66 14.87
N ASP A 270 44.56 -0.16 15.39
CA ASP A 270 44.23 1.26 15.32
C ASP A 270 45.24 2.10 16.13
N GLY A 271 45.52 3.31 15.66
CA GLY A 271 46.54 4.18 16.26
C GLY A 271 46.11 4.87 17.55
N VAL A 272 44.81 4.82 17.88
CA VAL A 272 44.23 5.42 19.10
C VAL A 272 43.57 4.34 19.95
N ASN A 273 42.67 3.55 19.35
CA ASN A 273 41.99 2.46 20.04
C ASN A 273 42.81 1.16 19.95
N LEU A 274 43.63 0.89 20.96
CA LEU A 274 44.50 -0.28 21.00
C LEU A 274 43.74 -1.62 21.15
N ALA A 275 42.41 -1.61 21.30
CA ALA A 275 41.57 -2.80 21.27
C ALA A 275 41.02 -3.12 19.87
N LEU A 276 41.19 -2.21 18.89
CA LEU A 276 40.60 -2.33 17.54
C LEU A 276 41.65 -2.71 16.51
N PHE A 277 41.31 -3.69 15.66
CA PHE A 277 42.16 -4.14 14.56
C PHE A 277 41.41 -4.16 13.24
N THR A 278 42.04 -3.67 12.17
CA THR A 278 41.56 -3.85 10.81
C THR A 278 42.29 -5.01 10.15
N LEU A 279 41.56 -6.09 9.89
CA LEU A 279 42.03 -7.25 9.15
C LEU A 279 41.78 -7.04 7.64
N THR A 280 42.75 -7.38 6.80
CA THR A 280 42.61 -7.33 5.33
C THR A 280 42.84 -8.70 4.72
N PHE A 281 41.88 -9.19 3.94
CA PHE A 281 41.90 -10.53 3.33
C PHE A 281 42.23 -10.48 1.82
N ALA A 282 42.82 -11.58 1.31
CA ALA A 282 43.09 -11.74 -0.12
C ALA A 282 41.84 -12.11 -0.92
N THR A 283 40.93 -12.87 -0.29
CA THR A 283 39.68 -13.32 -0.88
C THR A 283 38.58 -12.37 -0.41
N ASN A 284 37.75 -11.90 -1.35
CA ASN A 284 36.62 -11.05 -1.00
C ASN A 284 35.50 -11.85 -0.33
N PHE A 285 34.81 -11.22 0.60
CA PHE A 285 33.57 -11.70 1.16
C PHE A 285 32.48 -11.69 0.08
N THR A 286 31.73 -12.77 0.02
CA THR A 286 30.50 -12.86 -0.77
C THR A 286 29.39 -12.09 -0.08
N VAL A 287 28.72 -11.20 -0.81
CA VAL A 287 27.58 -10.40 -0.32
C VAL A 287 26.50 -11.31 0.27
N GLY A 288 26.05 -11.01 1.48
CA GLY A 288 25.00 -11.74 2.17
C GLY A 288 25.42 -13.08 2.78
N GLN A 289 26.64 -13.55 2.55
CA GLN A 289 27.14 -14.75 3.21
C GLN A 289 27.52 -14.41 4.66
N ILE A 290 26.99 -15.19 5.60
CA ILE A 290 27.42 -15.14 7.02
C ILE A 290 28.73 -15.92 7.14
N TYR A 291 29.72 -15.28 7.74
CA TYR A 291 31.03 -15.83 8.04
C TYR A 291 31.25 -15.89 9.55
N ASN A 292 32.05 -16.84 9.99
CA ASN A 292 32.53 -16.91 11.37
C ASN A 292 34.01 -16.52 11.41
N LEU A 293 34.33 -15.45 12.13
CA LEU A 293 35.69 -15.13 12.52
C LEU A 293 36.07 -15.97 13.74
N THR A 294 37.23 -16.62 13.71
CA THR A 294 37.87 -17.23 14.87
C THR A 294 39.15 -16.47 15.22
N THR A 295 39.30 -16.08 16.48
CA THR A 295 40.53 -15.49 17.03
C THR A 295 41.14 -16.43 18.08
N GLN A 296 42.47 -16.47 18.21
CA GLN A 296 43.18 -17.29 19.20
C GLN A 296 44.58 -16.73 19.49
N ASN A 297 45.12 -16.99 20.69
CA ASN A 297 46.46 -16.53 21.09
C ASN A 297 46.64 -15.00 21.02
N ILE A 298 45.56 -14.25 21.29
CA ILE A 298 45.62 -12.80 21.42
C ILE A 298 46.05 -12.49 22.87
N GLU A 299 47.05 -11.65 23.06
CA GLU A 299 47.59 -11.29 24.37
C GLU A 299 47.24 -9.84 24.67
N ASP A 300 46.86 -9.56 25.91
CA ASP A 300 46.83 -8.20 26.46
C ASP A 300 48.27 -7.68 26.71
N PHE A 301 48.40 -6.50 27.31
CA PHE A 301 49.71 -5.93 27.65
C PHE A 301 50.41 -6.63 28.82
N GLU A 302 49.66 -7.35 29.65
CA GLU A 302 50.16 -8.09 30.80
C GLU A 302 50.61 -9.53 30.44
N GLY A 303 50.38 -9.96 29.19
CA GLY A 303 50.78 -11.25 28.63
C GLY A 303 49.77 -12.38 28.89
N ASN A 304 48.52 -12.04 29.23
CA ASN A 304 47.42 -12.99 29.36
C ASN A 304 46.93 -13.41 27.97
N THR A 305 47.19 -14.67 27.61
CA THR A 305 46.81 -15.20 26.31
C THR A 305 45.35 -15.69 26.26
N SER A 306 44.58 -15.20 25.29
CA SER A 306 43.20 -15.63 25.04
C SER A 306 43.12 -17.04 24.46
N THR A 307 42.07 -17.76 24.84
CA THR A 307 41.68 -19.01 24.18
C THR A 307 40.94 -18.73 22.87
N SER A 308 40.64 -19.77 22.09
CA SER A 308 39.84 -19.61 20.87
C SER A 308 38.49 -18.95 21.16
N GLN A 309 38.23 -17.84 20.47
CA GLN A 309 37.01 -17.05 20.50
C GLN A 309 36.46 -16.94 19.08
N SER A 310 35.18 -16.61 18.94
CA SER A 310 34.57 -16.46 17.63
C SER A 310 33.42 -15.48 17.64
N ASP A 311 33.23 -14.80 16.51
CA ASP A 311 32.09 -13.93 16.27
C ASP A 311 31.62 -14.05 14.81
N ASP A 312 30.32 -13.87 14.59
CA ASP A 312 29.72 -13.96 13.26
C ASP A 312 29.64 -12.57 12.63
N PHE A 313 29.96 -12.48 11.33
CA PHE A 313 29.84 -11.25 10.58
C PHE A 313 29.27 -11.50 9.18
N GLN A 314 28.74 -10.46 8.57
CA GLN A 314 28.22 -10.50 7.21
C GLN A 314 28.71 -9.25 6.46
N TYR A 315 29.09 -9.45 5.20
CA TYR A 315 29.31 -8.33 4.29
C TYR A 315 28.04 -8.10 3.46
N ILE A 316 27.50 -6.88 3.53
CA ILE A 316 26.39 -6.43 2.68
C ILE A 316 26.83 -5.20 1.88
N GLU A 317 26.30 -5.08 0.67
CA GLU A 317 26.46 -3.89 -0.16
C GLU A 317 25.15 -3.62 -0.90
N ALA A 318 24.87 -2.34 -1.20
CA ALA A 318 23.65 -1.96 -1.89
C ALA A 318 23.72 -2.42 -3.36
N GLN A 319 22.71 -3.17 -3.79
CA GLN A 319 22.63 -3.71 -5.14
C GLN A 319 21.63 -2.93 -5.99
N THR A 320 21.86 -2.88 -7.31
CA THR A 320 20.96 -2.18 -8.23
C THR A 320 19.62 -2.92 -8.37
N PRO A 321 18.48 -2.26 -8.12
CA PRO A 321 17.17 -2.86 -8.28
C PRO A 321 16.80 -3.02 -9.76
N SER A 322 15.99 -4.04 -10.02
CA SER A 322 15.25 -4.27 -11.24
C SER A 322 13.75 -4.16 -10.93
N PHE A 323 12.94 -3.88 -11.96
CA PHE A 323 11.49 -3.78 -11.76
C PHE A 323 10.94 -5.06 -11.11
N GLY A 324 10.20 -4.87 -10.04
CA GLY A 324 9.64 -5.89 -9.17
C GLY A 324 10.63 -6.55 -8.22
N ASP A 325 11.91 -6.20 -8.12
CA ASP A 325 12.77 -6.79 -7.07
C ASP A 325 12.21 -6.50 -5.66
N ILE A 326 11.73 -5.28 -5.48
CA ILE A 326 10.88 -4.86 -4.37
C ILE A 326 9.49 -4.59 -4.95
N ILE A 327 8.44 -5.04 -4.27
CA ILE A 327 7.06 -4.81 -4.66
C ILE A 327 6.29 -4.10 -3.56
N ILE A 328 5.28 -3.32 -3.95
CA ILE A 328 4.25 -2.83 -3.02
C ILE A 328 3.35 -4.01 -2.66
N ASN A 329 3.29 -4.37 -1.39
CA ASN A 329 2.69 -5.63 -0.93
C ASN A 329 1.37 -5.43 -0.17
N GLU A 330 1.25 -4.34 0.57
CA GLU A 330 0.06 -3.97 1.33
C GLU A 330 0.01 -2.43 1.45
N PHE A 331 -1.17 -1.82 1.48
CA PHE A 331 -1.30 -0.40 1.82
C PHE A 331 -2.65 -0.06 2.45
N MET A 332 -2.66 0.99 3.28
CA MET A 332 -3.86 1.55 3.90
C MET A 332 -4.13 2.94 3.30
N ALA A 333 -5.15 3.04 2.45
CA ALA A 333 -5.56 4.29 1.81
C ALA A 333 -6.69 5.00 2.58
N ASP A 334 -7.63 4.24 3.15
CA ASP A 334 -8.76 4.78 3.91
C ASP A 334 -8.76 4.22 5.34
N GLU A 335 -8.18 4.96 6.28
CA GLU A 335 -8.06 4.52 7.68
C GLU A 335 -9.36 4.57 8.50
N SER A 336 -10.46 5.14 7.99
CA SER A 336 -11.67 5.41 8.78
C SER A 336 -12.94 4.84 8.11
N PRO A 337 -13.82 4.15 8.86
CA PRO A 337 -13.82 3.98 10.31
C PRO A 337 -12.82 2.92 10.77
N VAL A 338 -12.11 3.22 11.87
CA VAL A 338 -11.12 2.31 12.46
C VAL A 338 -11.70 0.94 12.80
N VAL A 339 -10.96 -0.12 12.40
CA VAL A 339 -11.22 -1.50 12.80
C VAL A 339 -10.31 -1.91 13.97
N GLY A 340 -9.02 -2.13 13.70
CA GLY A 340 -8.03 -2.51 14.72
C GLY A 340 -6.66 -1.85 14.56
N LEU A 341 -6.32 -1.37 13.36
CA LEU A 341 -5.09 -0.61 13.09
C LEU A 341 -5.23 0.89 13.42
N PRO A 342 -4.12 1.59 13.73
CA PRO A 342 -4.10 3.04 13.93
C PRO A 342 -4.63 3.84 12.73
N GLU A 343 -5.16 5.05 12.97
CA GLU A 343 -5.59 6.01 11.93
C GLU A 343 -4.38 6.64 11.23
N THR A 344 -3.65 5.84 10.45
CA THR A 344 -2.44 6.26 9.74
C THR A 344 -2.29 5.45 8.47
N GLN A 345 -2.21 6.15 7.34
CA GLN A 345 -1.84 5.57 6.06
C GLN A 345 -0.43 4.97 6.12
N TYR A 346 -0.26 3.86 5.41
CA TYR A 346 1.04 3.25 5.21
C TYR A 346 1.10 2.55 3.86
N VAL A 347 2.33 2.33 3.40
CA VAL A 347 2.65 1.47 2.26
C VAL A 347 3.69 0.46 2.72
N GLU A 348 3.40 -0.82 2.55
CA GLU A 348 4.34 -1.89 2.82
C GLU A 348 5.07 -2.32 1.56
N LEU A 349 6.38 -2.43 1.67
CA LEU A 349 7.27 -2.99 0.67
C LEU A 349 7.65 -4.42 1.03
N TYR A 350 7.72 -5.29 0.03
CA TYR A 350 8.26 -6.65 0.15
C TYR A 350 9.43 -6.85 -0.82
N ASN A 351 10.59 -7.24 -0.30
CA ASN A 351 11.73 -7.61 -1.14
C ASN A 351 11.62 -9.08 -1.55
N ARG A 352 11.07 -9.34 -2.74
CA ARG A 352 10.97 -10.69 -3.29
C ARG A 352 12.27 -11.21 -3.92
N SER A 353 13.28 -10.35 -4.06
CA SER A 353 14.56 -10.70 -4.66
C SER A 353 15.52 -11.33 -3.64
N ASN A 354 16.67 -11.79 -4.13
CA ASN A 354 17.79 -12.22 -3.28
C ASN A 354 18.84 -11.11 -3.08
N LYS A 355 18.47 -9.84 -3.32
CA LYS A 355 19.36 -8.68 -3.26
C LYS A 355 19.15 -7.86 -1.99
N TYR A 356 20.19 -7.11 -1.61
CA TYR A 356 20.17 -6.15 -0.50
C TYR A 356 20.01 -4.74 -1.04
N PHE A 357 19.09 -3.97 -0.46
CA PHE A 357 18.80 -2.61 -0.88
C PHE A 357 19.01 -1.62 0.25
N HIS A 358 19.67 -0.51 -0.05
CA HIS A 358 19.78 0.63 0.84
C HIS A 358 18.85 1.72 0.30
N LEU A 359 17.80 2.04 1.04
CA LEU A 359 16.68 2.84 0.54
C LEU A 359 16.87 4.35 0.73
N ASN A 360 18.01 4.77 1.29
CA ASN A 360 18.28 6.19 1.55
C ASN A 360 18.13 7.02 0.27
N GLY A 361 17.22 8.00 0.31
CA GLY A 361 16.97 8.91 -0.79
C GLY A 361 16.06 8.37 -1.90
N TRP A 362 15.55 7.14 -1.76
CA TRP A 362 14.49 6.62 -2.62
C TRP A 362 13.20 7.39 -2.39
N ASN A 363 12.29 7.36 -3.37
CA ASN A 363 11.04 8.10 -3.33
C ASN A 363 9.84 7.16 -3.36
N LEU A 364 8.82 7.55 -2.60
CA LEU A 364 7.45 7.05 -2.71
C LEU A 364 6.59 8.21 -3.20
N SER A 365 5.98 8.07 -4.37
CA SER A 365 5.25 9.13 -5.05
C SER A 365 3.86 8.69 -5.49
N ASP A 366 3.00 9.70 -5.69
CA ASP A 366 1.75 9.61 -6.43
C ASP A 366 1.89 10.41 -7.75
N ASN A 367 0.80 10.58 -8.51
CA ASN A 367 0.81 11.33 -9.77
C ASN A 367 1.13 12.84 -9.64
N ASN A 368 1.04 13.40 -8.44
CA ASN A 368 1.08 14.83 -8.14
C ASN A 368 2.20 15.23 -7.17
N SER A 369 2.71 14.31 -6.36
CA SER A 369 3.58 14.55 -5.23
C SER A 369 4.59 13.41 -5.02
N SER A 370 5.71 13.71 -4.38
CA SER A 370 6.79 12.75 -4.15
C SER A 370 7.37 12.98 -2.76
N GLY A 371 7.42 11.90 -1.99
CA GLY A 371 8.08 11.87 -0.69
C GLY A 371 9.39 11.07 -0.73
N THR A 372 10.31 11.37 0.19
CA THR A 372 11.63 10.74 0.25
C THR A 372 11.74 9.83 1.48
N ILE A 373 12.07 8.56 1.23
CA ILE A 373 12.29 7.50 2.22
C ILE A 373 13.59 7.77 2.98
N GLN A 374 13.56 7.61 4.32
CA GLN A 374 14.75 7.77 5.15
C GLN A 374 15.69 6.55 5.09
N ASP A 375 16.89 6.71 5.63
CA ASP A 375 17.98 5.73 5.63
C ASP A 375 17.56 4.42 6.31
N ASP A 376 17.49 3.33 5.53
CA ASP A 376 17.30 1.97 6.03
C ASP A 376 17.76 0.91 5.00
N TRP A 377 17.99 -0.30 5.49
CA TRP A 377 18.28 -1.48 4.69
C TRP A 377 17.06 -2.38 4.55
N LEU A 378 16.84 -2.89 3.35
CA LEU A 378 15.82 -3.89 3.06
C LEU A 378 16.48 -5.18 2.59
N TYR A 379 16.37 -6.22 3.42
CA TYR A 379 17.01 -7.52 3.22
C TYR A 379 16.16 -8.44 2.33
N PRO A 380 16.75 -9.48 1.72
CA PRO A 380 16.01 -10.49 0.98
C PRO A 380 14.87 -11.12 1.79
N GLY A 381 13.65 -11.11 1.26
CA GLY A 381 12.45 -11.68 1.89
C GLY A 381 11.88 -10.87 3.06
N GLU A 382 12.37 -9.65 3.29
CA GLU A 382 11.89 -8.76 4.35
C GLU A 382 10.71 -7.89 3.90
N TYR A 383 9.88 -7.53 4.89
CA TYR A 383 8.78 -6.57 4.77
C TYR A 383 9.17 -5.26 5.46
N LEU A 384 8.90 -4.13 4.82
CA LEU A 384 9.20 -2.81 5.37
C LEU A 384 7.98 -1.91 5.25
N ILE A 385 7.56 -1.34 6.37
CA ILE A 385 6.42 -0.43 6.44
C ILE A 385 6.94 1.00 6.25
N LEU A 386 6.33 1.73 5.30
CA LEU A 386 6.54 3.15 5.07
C LEU A 386 5.35 3.95 5.61
N VAL A 387 5.63 4.99 6.39
CA VAL A 387 4.61 5.85 7.01
C VAL A 387 4.93 7.34 6.84
N PRO A 388 3.96 8.26 6.97
CA PRO A 388 4.28 9.68 7.16
C PRO A 388 5.09 9.87 8.45
N THR A 389 5.87 10.96 8.57
CA THR A 389 6.65 11.24 9.80
C THR A 389 5.81 11.22 11.09
N SER A 390 4.53 11.60 11.02
CA SER A 390 3.61 11.52 12.16
C SER A 390 3.24 10.08 12.55
N GLY A 391 3.31 9.13 11.62
CA GLY A 391 2.93 7.73 11.82
C GLY A 391 3.97 6.88 12.57
N LEU A 392 5.18 7.39 12.80
CA LEU A 392 6.22 6.68 13.57
C LEU A 392 5.82 6.40 15.02
N THR A 393 4.89 7.19 15.58
CA THR A 393 4.35 6.91 16.92
C THR A 393 3.44 5.70 16.95
N ASP A 394 2.77 5.42 15.83
CA ASP A 394 1.82 4.33 15.67
C ASP A 394 2.48 3.05 15.15
N TYR A 395 3.52 3.21 14.31
CA TYR A 395 4.35 2.12 13.79
C TYR A 395 5.85 2.37 14.10
N PRO A 396 6.32 2.01 15.30
CA PRO A 396 7.71 2.25 15.71
C PRO A 396 8.77 1.50 14.88
N GLN A 397 8.37 0.40 14.24
CA GLN A 397 9.20 -0.40 13.33
C GLN A 397 9.17 0.08 11.88
N ALA A 398 8.39 1.12 11.56
CA ALA A 398 8.29 1.66 10.22
C ALA A 398 9.40 2.68 9.93
N ILE A 399 9.62 2.94 8.65
CA ILE A 399 10.47 4.02 8.16
C ILE A 399 9.60 5.15 7.68
N ASN A 400 9.93 6.38 8.09
CA ASN A 400 9.16 7.52 7.64
C ASN A 400 9.56 7.95 6.23
N VAL A 401 8.56 8.42 5.49
CA VAL A 401 8.74 9.13 4.23
C VAL A 401 8.48 10.60 4.49
N THR A 402 9.47 11.44 4.18
CA THR A 402 9.34 12.90 4.28
C THR A 402 8.51 13.42 3.10
N SER A 403 7.64 14.40 3.34
CA SER A 403 6.71 14.91 2.31
C SER A 403 5.78 13.81 1.75
N TRP A 404 5.16 13.03 2.64
CA TRP A 404 4.25 11.93 2.31
C TRP A 404 3.25 12.31 1.21
N ALA A 405 3.20 11.48 0.17
CA ALA A 405 2.19 11.49 -0.88
C ALA A 405 0.90 10.83 -0.33
N SER A 406 -0.08 11.65 0.07
CA SER A 406 -1.32 11.15 0.67
C SER A 406 -2.12 10.32 -0.32
N LEU A 407 -2.43 9.08 0.06
CA LEU A 407 -3.21 8.14 -0.74
C LEU A 407 -4.69 8.57 -0.75
N ASN A 408 -5.33 8.63 -1.92
CA ASN A 408 -6.75 8.99 -2.04
C ASN A 408 -7.68 7.77 -1.86
N ASN A 409 -8.77 7.90 -1.11
CA ASN A 409 -9.66 6.76 -0.76
C ASN A 409 -10.30 6.09 -1.99
N THR A 410 -10.70 6.88 -3.01
CA THR A 410 -11.40 6.37 -4.21
C THR A 410 -10.44 5.82 -5.27
N GLY A 411 -9.13 6.04 -5.12
CA GLY A 411 -8.12 5.61 -6.07
C GLY A 411 -6.97 6.61 -6.26
N ASP A 412 -5.77 6.08 -6.44
CA ASP A 412 -4.54 6.85 -6.64
C ASP A 412 -3.43 5.98 -7.28
N ASP A 413 -2.30 6.60 -7.57
CA ASP A 413 -1.07 5.93 -7.96
C ASP A 413 -0.10 5.79 -6.78
N ILE A 414 0.59 4.66 -6.71
CA ILE A 414 1.71 4.44 -5.79
C ILE A 414 2.92 4.02 -6.63
N ILE A 415 3.97 4.83 -6.60
CA ILE A 415 5.18 4.63 -7.39
C ILE A 415 6.38 4.58 -6.44
N LEU A 416 7.14 3.48 -6.49
CA LEU A 416 8.40 3.32 -5.78
C LEU A 416 9.56 3.55 -6.76
N GLU A 417 10.40 4.54 -6.47
CA GLU A 417 11.51 4.95 -7.35
C GLU A 417 12.81 5.10 -6.57
N THR A 418 13.93 4.67 -7.14
CA THR A 418 15.27 4.92 -6.57
C THR A 418 15.65 6.40 -6.62
N ASP A 419 16.64 6.82 -5.84
CA ASP A 419 17.29 8.14 -5.96
C ASP A 419 17.82 8.47 -7.38
N GLY A 420 18.20 7.44 -8.15
CA GLY A 420 18.66 7.53 -9.54
C GLY A 420 17.56 7.59 -10.62
N GLY A 421 16.28 7.58 -10.23
CA GLY A 421 15.13 7.66 -11.14
C GLY A 421 14.70 6.33 -11.79
N ILE A 422 15.05 5.19 -11.20
CA ILE A 422 14.63 3.86 -11.65
C ILE A 422 13.34 3.50 -10.91
N ILE A 423 12.25 3.28 -11.64
CA ILE A 423 11.00 2.75 -11.08
C ILE A 423 11.20 1.28 -10.72
N VAL A 424 10.97 0.95 -9.45
CA VAL A 424 11.15 -0.38 -8.88
C VAL A 424 9.82 -1.12 -8.83
N ASP A 425 8.73 -0.47 -8.42
CA ASP A 425 7.36 -0.98 -8.58
C ASP A 425 6.39 0.19 -8.75
N GLN A 426 5.23 -0.07 -9.36
CA GLN A 426 4.17 0.92 -9.46
C GLN A 426 2.79 0.24 -9.61
N LEU A 427 1.75 0.89 -9.09
CA LEU A 427 0.37 0.49 -9.30
C LEU A 427 -0.58 1.70 -9.29
N THR A 428 -1.76 1.52 -9.88
CA THR A 428 -2.90 2.44 -9.83
C THR A 428 -4.08 1.68 -9.26
N TYR A 429 -4.63 2.10 -8.13
CA TYR A 429 -5.75 1.44 -7.47
C TYR A 429 -7.04 2.26 -7.54
N THR A 430 -8.18 1.60 -7.33
CA THR A 430 -9.50 2.20 -7.08
C THR A 430 -10.16 1.51 -5.88
N ASP A 431 -11.23 2.07 -5.35
CA ASP A 431 -12.06 1.45 -4.31
C ASP A 431 -12.61 0.06 -4.72
N GLU A 432 -12.83 -0.17 -6.02
CA GLU A 432 -13.22 -1.49 -6.54
C GLU A 432 -12.22 -2.62 -6.18
N TRP A 433 -10.95 -2.29 -5.90
CA TRP A 433 -9.92 -3.29 -5.54
C TRP A 433 -10.19 -3.95 -4.19
N TYR A 434 -11.04 -3.39 -3.33
CA TYR A 434 -11.41 -4.04 -2.07
C TYR A 434 -12.17 -5.34 -2.31
N GLN A 435 -12.92 -5.43 -3.42
CA GLN A 435 -13.80 -6.56 -3.79
C GLN A 435 -14.76 -7.01 -2.66
N ASP A 436 -15.05 -6.13 -1.70
CA ASP A 436 -15.96 -6.36 -0.58
C ASP A 436 -16.68 -5.03 -0.25
N PRO A 437 -17.97 -4.90 -0.60
CA PRO A 437 -18.75 -3.69 -0.33
C PRO A 437 -18.87 -3.32 1.16
N ASN A 438 -18.51 -4.21 2.09
CA ASN A 438 -18.53 -3.91 3.52
C ASN A 438 -17.19 -3.35 4.02
N LYS A 439 -16.16 -3.32 3.17
CA LYS A 439 -14.79 -2.93 3.54
C LYS A 439 -14.25 -1.76 2.72
N GLU A 440 -14.87 -1.46 1.57
CA GLU A 440 -14.53 -0.30 0.74
C GLU A 440 -14.78 1.05 1.45
N ASP A 441 -15.62 1.07 2.49
CA ASP A 441 -15.92 2.25 3.31
C ASP A 441 -14.85 2.57 4.38
N GLY A 442 -13.70 1.89 4.38
CA GLY A 442 -12.51 2.22 5.18
C GLY A 442 -12.22 1.34 6.41
N GLY A 443 -11.03 1.53 6.99
CA GLY A 443 -10.48 0.76 8.11
C GLY A 443 -9.82 -0.57 7.74
N TRP A 444 -9.71 -0.87 6.44
CA TRP A 444 -9.11 -2.10 5.90
C TRP A 444 -7.99 -1.74 4.92
N SER A 445 -6.89 -2.49 4.95
CA SER A 445 -5.85 -2.39 3.94
C SER A 445 -6.21 -3.19 2.69
N LEU A 446 -5.63 -2.77 1.56
CA LEU A 446 -5.54 -3.58 0.36
C LEU A 446 -4.27 -4.42 0.45
N GLU A 447 -4.43 -5.73 0.31
CA GLU A 447 -3.35 -6.72 0.37
C GLU A 447 -3.17 -7.38 -0.99
N ARG A 448 -1.92 -7.54 -1.45
CA ARG A 448 -1.59 -8.33 -2.62
C ARG A 448 -1.83 -9.82 -2.34
N ILE A 449 -2.52 -10.51 -3.25
CA ILE A 449 -2.88 -11.92 -3.12
C ILE A 449 -1.68 -12.81 -3.42
N ASN A 450 -1.05 -12.63 -4.59
CA ASN A 450 0.07 -13.44 -5.03
C ASN A 450 1.28 -12.55 -5.39
N PRO A 451 2.33 -12.51 -4.57
CA PRO A 451 3.54 -11.71 -4.82
C PRO A 451 4.41 -12.25 -5.97
N ASP A 452 4.19 -13.50 -6.39
CA ASP A 452 4.93 -14.15 -7.46
C ASP A 452 4.35 -13.88 -8.86
N LEU A 453 3.14 -13.31 -8.96
CA LEU A 453 2.55 -12.97 -10.26
C LEU A 453 3.33 -11.83 -10.95
N PRO A 454 3.59 -11.94 -12.26
CA PRO A 454 4.29 -10.89 -13.02
C PRO A 454 3.53 -9.57 -13.10
N CYS A 455 2.20 -9.61 -13.12
CA CYS A 455 1.32 -8.44 -13.05
C CYS A 455 0.81 -8.17 -11.64
N SER A 456 0.64 -6.88 -11.34
CA SER A 456 -0.05 -6.38 -10.16
C SER A 456 -1.26 -5.55 -10.59
N ASN A 457 -2.34 -6.22 -11.01
CA ASN A 457 -3.62 -5.58 -11.39
C ASN A 457 -4.69 -5.87 -10.33
N ALA A 458 -5.87 -5.24 -10.44
CA ALA A 458 -6.98 -5.39 -9.49
C ALA A 458 -7.32 -6.84 -9.09
N ASN A 459 -7.14 -7.82 -9.98
CA ASN A 459 -7.45 -9.22 -9.70
C ASN A 459 -6.45 -9.86 -8.71
N ASN A 460 -5.28 -9.24 -8.53
CA ASN A 460 -4.23 -9.69 -7.61
C ASN A 460 -4.24 -8.91 -6.27
N TRP A 461 -5.31 -8.16 -6.00
CA TRP A 461 -5.49 -7.37 -4.79
C TRP A 461 -6.90 -7.54 -4.24
N ILE A 462 -7.02 -7.55 -2.93
CA ILE A 462 -8.31 -7.62 -2.23
C ILE A 462 -8.18 -6.99 -0.84
N ALA A 463 -9.31 -6.64 -0.23
CA ALA A 463 -9.35 -6.21 1.16
C ALA A 463 -8.76 -7.27 2.10
N SER A 464 -7.99 -6.84 3.10
CA SER A 464 -7.49 -7.71 4.17
C SER A 464 -8.59 -8.57 4.78
N THR A 465 -8.28 -9.82 5.10
CA THR A 465 -9.15 -10.71 5.88
C THR A 465 -8.75 -10.78 7.35
N ASN A 466 -7.71 -10.05 7.77
CA ASN A 466 -7.28 -9.98 9.14
C ASN A 466 -8.32 -9.23 10.01
N PRO A 467 -8.74 -9.77 11.17
CA PRO A 467 -9.67 -9.10 12.07
C PRO A 467 -9.28 -7.69 12.52
N ASP A 468 -7.99 -7.34 12.48
CA ASP A 468 -7.50 -6.01 12.87
C ASP A 468 -7.54 -4.99 11.71
N GLY A 469 -7.87 -5.42 10.50
CA GLY A 469 -7.99 -4.57 9.30
C GLY A 469 -6.79 -4.62 8.35
N GLY A 470 -5.69 -5.28 8.71
CA GLY A 470 -4.51 -5.44 7.87
C GLY A 470 -3.42 -6.30 8.51
N THR A 471 -2.30 -6.48 7.81
CA THR A 471 -1.13 -7.28 8.20
C THR A 471 0.22 -6.53 8.11
N PRO A 472 0.31 -5.25 8.50
CA PRO A 472 1.54 -4.48 8.32
C PRO A 472 2.74 -5.12 9.04
N GLY A 473 3.82 -5.34 8.30
CA GLY A 473 5.10 -5.93 8.69
C GLY A 473 5.14 -7.46 8.63
N VAL A 474 4.08 -8.14 8.18
CA VAL A 474 4.02 -9.60 8.12
C VAL A 474 3.34 -10.09 6.84
N VAL A 475 3.30 -11.41 6.65
CA VAL A 475 2.67 -12.02 5.47
C VAL A 475 1.18 -11.67 5.38
N ASN A 476 0.75 -11.20 4.21
CA ASN A 476 -0.65 -10.89 3.89
C ASN A 476 -1.62 -12.01 4.28
N SER A 477 -2.75 -11.60 4.84
CA SER A 477 -3.83 -12.51 5.25
C SER A 477 -4.50 -13.23 4.07
N VAL A 478 -4.38 -12.66 2.87
CA VAL A 478 -4.98 -13.17 1.63
C VAL A 478 -4.00 -13.91 0.72
N LEU A 479 -2.78 -14.22 1.20
CA LEU A 479 -1.74 -14.88 0.41
C LEU A 479 -2.27 -16.17 -0.27
N ASP A 480 -2.22 -16.19 -1.60
CA ASP A 480 -2.47 -17.37 -2.42
C ASP A 480 -1.44 -17.46 -3.55
N ASN A 481 -0.49 -18.38 -3.41
CA ASN A 481 0.58 -18.59 -4.40
C ASN A 481 0.18 -19.55 -5.51
N THR A 482 -1.11 -19.88 -5.67
CA THR A 482 -1.55 -20.68 -6.81
C THR A 482 -1.28 -19.92 -8.11
N PRO A 483 -0.70 -20.58 -9.14
CA PRO A 483 -0.53 -19.96 -10.43
C PRO A 483 -1.90 -19.63 -11.03
N ASP A 484 -1.99 -18.47 -11.66
CA ASP A 484 -3.09 -18.15 -12.54
C ASP A 484 -3.03 -19.06 -13.78
N THR A 485 -4.11 -19.81 -14.01
CA THR A 485 -4.27 -20.73 -15.14
C THR A 485 -5.48 -20.40 -16.00
N ASP A 486 -6.15 -19.28 -15.72
CA ASP A 486 -7.31 -18.86 -16.48
C ASP A 486 -6.84 -18.23 -17.79
N ASN A 487 -7.49 -18.60 -18.89
CA ASN A 487 -7.10 -18.06 -20.18
C ASN A 487 -7.67 -16.64 -20.35
N PRO A 488 -6.91 -15.71 -20.93
CA PRO A 488 -7.43 -14.38 -21.24
C PRO A 488 -8.57 -14.45 -22.25
N THR A 489 -9.59 -13.63 -22.01
CA THR A 489 -10.80 -13.52 -22.84
C THR A 489 -11.00 -12.08 -23.32
N ILE A 490 -11.67 -11.92 -24.46
CA ILE A 490 -12.05 -10.61 -24.98
C ILE A 490 -13.44 -10.25 -24.44
N THR A 491 -13.53 -9.11 -23.77
CA THR A 491 -14.77 -8.58 -23.19
C THR A 491 -15.48 -7.62 -24.15
N SER A 492 -14.75 -6.97 -25.06
CA SER A 492 -15.33 -6.01 -26.00
C SER A 492 -14.50 -5.84 -27.28
N THR A 493 -15.19 -5.53 -28.38
CA THR A 493 -14.58 -5.16 -29.67
C THR A 493 -15.33 -3.98 -30.27
N LEU A 494 -14.73 -2.78 -30.23
CA LEU A 494 -15.37 -1.54 -30.66
C LEU A 494 -14.62 -0.93 -31.84
N ALA A 495 -15.34 -0.68 -32.93
CA ALA A 495 -14.79 -0.01 -34.10
C ALA A 495 -15.12 1.48 -34.08
N TYR A 496 -14.10 2.31 -34.33
CA TYR A 496 -14.22 3.76 -34.44
C TYR A 496 -13.81 4.23 -35.82
N GLY A 497 -14.60 5.17 -36.36
CA GLY A 497 -14.34 5.74 -37.66
C GLY A 497 -13.07 6.60 -37.65
N PRO A 498 -12.30 6.62 -38.76
CA PRO A 498 -12.55 5.87 -39.99
C PRO A 498 -11.97 4.46 -39.99
N ASN A 499 -10.99 4.12 -39.14
CA ASN A 499 -10.13 2.95 -39.33
C ASN A 499 -9.56 2.32 -38.04
N PHE A 500 -10.23 2.49 -36.90
CA PHE A 500 -9.75 1.96 -35.61
C PHE A 500 -10.63 0.81 -35.11
N LEU A 501 -9.99 -0.19 -34.51
CA LEU A 501 -10.64 -1.25 -33.73
C LEU A 501 -9.94 -1.35 -32.38
N THR A 502 -10.68 -1.20 -31.29
CA THR A 502 -10.22 -1.44 -29.93
C THR A 502 -10.76 -2.79 -29.46
N ILE A 503 -9.84 -3.64 -28.99
CA ILE A 503 -10.13 -4.95 -28.40
C ILE A 503 -9.78 -4.86 -26.92
N THR A 504 -10.75 -5.13 -26.05
CA THR A 504 -10.58 -5.08 -24.58
C THR A 504 -10.57 -6.50 -24.03
N PHE A 505 -9.63 -6.78 -23.14
CA PHE A 505 -9.47 -8.08 -22.46
C PHE A 505 -10.02 -8.01 -21.03
N ASN A 506 -10.34 -9.17 -20.43
CA ASN A 506 -10.73 -9.25 -19.02
C ASN A 506 -9.56 -8.95 -18.06
N GLU A 507 -8.32 -9.05 -18.53
CA GLU A 507 -7.12 -8.95 -17.71
C GLU A 507 -5.93 -8.32 -18.45
N GLY A 508 -4.83 -8.11 -17.73
CA GLY A 508 -3.61 -7.51 -18.25
C GLY A 508 -2.82 -8.50 -19.12
N MET A 509 -2.44 -8.06 -20.32
CA MET A 509 -1.84 -8.91 -21.34
C MET A 509 -0.33 -8.74 -21.44
N ASP A 510 0.42 -9.75 -21.89
CA ASP A 510 1.82 -9.55 -22.25
C ASP A 510 1.92 -8.67 -23.51
N SER A 511 2.46 -7.46 -23.37
CA SER A 511 2.54 -6.49 -24.47
C SER A 511 3.37 -6.98 -25.65
N LEU A 512 4.41 -7.79 -25.42
CA LEU A 512 5.23 -8.37 -26.50
C LEU A 512 4.46 -9.44 -27.28
N SER A 513 3.67 -10.28 -26.62
CA SER A 513 2.80 -11.27 -27.25
C SER A 513 1.76 -10.57 -28.11
N LEU A 514 1.08 -9.53 -27.61
CA LEU A 514 0.08 -8.76 -28.36
C LEU A 514 0.68 -8.01 -29.56
N ALA A 515 1.89 -7.48 -29.42
CA ALA A 515 2.60 -6.82 -30.52
C ALA A 515 2.91 -7.81 -31.67
N ASN A 516 3.16 -9.08 -31.33
CA ASN A 516 3.50 -10.14 -32.28
C ASN A 516 2.32 -11.05 -32.65
N ALA A 517 1.15 -10.87 -32.01
CA ALA A 517 -0.03 -11.67 -32.24
C ALA A 517 -0.48 -11.60 -33.70
N THR A 518 -0.89 -12.75 -34.25
CA THR A 518 -1.41 -12.83 -35.61
C THR A 518 -2.86 -12.40 -35.63
N PHE A 519 -3.18 -11.41 -36.45
CA PHE A 519 -4.53 -10.90 -36.65
C PHE A 519 -4.93 -11.06 -38.12
N SER A 520 -5.99 -11.82 -38.40
CA SER A 520 -6.63 -11.91 -39.71
C SER A 520 -8.04 -11.37 -39.63
N VAL A 521 -8.52 -10.71 -40.69
CA VAL A 521 -9.87 -10.15 -40.75
C VAL A 521 -10.47 -10.26 -42.14
N SER A 522 -11.78 -10.48 -42.20
CA SER A 522 -12.59 -10.56 -43.42
C SER A 522 -13.90 -9.77 -43.24
N PRO A 523 -14.22 -8.76 -44.08
CA PRO A 523 -13.44 -8.26 -45.22
C PRO A 523 -12.02 -7.81 -44.86
N ASN A 524 -11.09 -7.93 -45.82
CA ASN A 524 -9.67 -7.74 -45.55
C ASN A 524 -9.33 -6.28 -45.20
N LEU A 525 -8.72 -6.08 -44.04
CA LEU A 525 -8.08 -4.85 -43.59
C LEU A 525 -6.61 -5.16 -43.27
N THR A 526 -5.72 -4.21 -43.52
CA THR A 526 -4.29 -4.34 -43.23
C THR A 526 -3.92 -3.41 -42.09
N ILE A 527 -3.24 -3.96 -41.08
CA ILE A 527 -2.79 -3.19 -39.91
C ILE A 527 -1.72 -2.18 -40.34
N ASP A 528 -1.95 -0.91 -40.05
CA ASP A 528 -0.99 0.19 -40.15
C ASP A 528 -0.19 0.29 -38.85
N GLN A 529 -0.90 0.32 -37.71
CA GLN A 529 -0.29 0.47 -36.39
C GLN A 529 -1.04 -0.36 -35.32
N ARG A 530 -0.27 -0.85 -34.34
CA ARG A 530 -0.78 -1.37 -33.07
C ARG A 530 -0.44 -0.38 -31.97
N LEU A 531 -1.42 -0.04 -31.14
CA LEU A 531 -1.26 0.82 -29.98
C LEU A 531 -1.46 -0.04 -28.73
N LEU A 532 -0.40 -0.13 -27.93
CA LEU A 532 -0.34 -0.81 -26.64
C LEU A 532 0.18 0.23 -25.65
N ASN A 533 -0.67 0.64 -24.72
CA ASN A 533 -0.28 1.55 -23.65
C ASN A 533 0.09 0.65 -22.45
N GLU A 534 1.27 0.86 -21.87
CA GLU A 534 1.79 0.10 -20.71
C GLU A 534 2.44 -1.26 -21.04
N ALA A 535 3.13 -1.81 -20.03
CA ALA A 535 3.79 -3.12 -20.12
C ALA A 535 2.78 -4.28 -20.12
N TYR A 536 1.64 -4.10 -19.43
CA TYR A 536 0.58 -5.10 -19.25
C TYR A 536 -0.81 -4.60 -19.68
N PRO A 537 -1.01 -4.23 -20.95
CA PRO A 537 -2.23 -3.57 -21.43
C PRO A 537 -3.47 -4.47 -21.29
N LYS A 538 -4.60 -3.87 -20.91
CA LYS A 538 -5.95 -4.49 -21.06
C LYS A 538 -6.59 -4.22 -22.41
N GLU A 539 -5.98 -3.37 -23.24
CA GLU A 539 -6.51 -2.96 -24.54
C GLU A 539 -5.48 -3.09 -25.65
N LEU A 540 -5.92 -3.63 -26.79
CA LEU A 540 -5.20 -3.60 -28.06
C LEU A 540 -6.00 -2.72 -29.03
N THR A 541 -5.44 -1.57 -29.42
CA THR A 541 -6.02 -0.76 -30.49
C THR A 541 -5.27 -0.98 -31.80
N LEU A 542 -6.01 -1.42 -32.82
CA LEU A 542 -5.54 -1.59 -34.19
C LEU A 542 -5.98 -0.40 -35.04
N GLN A 543 -5.02 0.24 -35.69
CA GLN A 543 -5.27 1.17 -36.79
C GLN A 543 -5.05 0.44 -38.11
N PHE A 544 -6.01 0.52 -39.02
CA PHE A 544 -5.91 -0.07 -40.36
C PHE A 544 -5.53 0.95 -41.43
N ASN A 545 -4.93 0.51 -42.53
CA ASN A 545 -4.68 1.38 -43.69
C ASN A 545 -5.99 1.75 -44.41
N GLU A 546 -6.94 0.82 -44.43
CA GLU A 546 -8.25 0.98 -45.03
C GLU A 546 -9.26 1.54 -44.02
N SER A 547 -10.26 2.27 -44.51
CA SER A 547 -11.40 2.67 -43.68
C SER A 547 -12.34 1.50 -43.47
N ILE A 548 -12.78 1.31 -42.22
CA ILE A 548 -13.83 0.37 -41.86
C ILE A 548 -15.13 0.91 -42.45
N THR A 549 -15.82 0.07 -43.24
CA THR A 549 -17.10 0.45 -43.85
C THR A 549 -18.22 0.36 -42.82
N PRO A 550 -18.96 1.45 -42.52
CA PRO A 550 -20.09 1.41 -41.58
C PRO A 550 -21.13 0.36 -41.95
N GLY A 551 -21.67 -0.35 -40.95
CA GLY A 551 -22.72 -1.37 -41.10
C GLY A 551 -22.25 -2.71 -41.68
N VAL A 552 -20.99 -2.83 -42.10
CA VAL A 552 -20.43 -4.11 -42.58
C VAL A 552 -19.84 -4.88 -41.41
N VAL A 553 -20.25 -6.14 -41.24
CA VAL A 553 -19.68 -7.05 -40.23
C VAL A 553 -18.33 -7.58 -40.72
N TYR A 554 -17.31 -7.43 -39.89
CA TYR A 554 -15.97 -7.99 -40.09
C TYR A 554 -15.79 -9.16 -39.13
N SER A 555 -15.45 -10.33 -39.64
CA SER A 555 -15.01 -11.47 -38.84
C SER A 555 -13.49 -11.46 -38.72
N PHE A 556 -12.95 -11.66 -37.52
CA PHE A 556 -11.51 -11.67 -37.28
C PHE A 556 -11.08 -12.88 -36.45
N ASP A 557 -9.81 -13.26 -36.62
CA ASP A 557 -9.09 -14.20 -35.77
C ASP A 557 -7.90 -13.48 -35.14
N LEU A 558 -7.76 -13.60 -33.83
CA LEU A 558 -6.59 -13.14 -33.08
C LEU A 558 -5.94 -14.36 -32.41
N THR A 559 -4.68 -14.61 -32.72
CA THR A 559 -3.95 -15.80 -32.23
C THR A 559 -2.53 -15.46 -31.79
N GLY A 560 -1.98 -16.27 -30.89
CA GLY A 560 -0.61 -16.10 -30.41
C GLY A 560 -0.44 -14.92 -29.46
N PHE A 561 -1.43 -14.67 -28.60
CA PHE A 561 -1.35 -13.72 -27.51
C PHE A 561 -1.43 -14.46 -26.16
N GLU A 562 -0.82 -13.87 -25.15
CA GLU A 562 -0.62 -14.42 -23.83
C GLU A 562 -0.97 -13.35 -22.79
N ASP A 563 -1.57 -13.73 -21.67
CA ASP A 563 -1.59 -12.86 -20.50
C ASP A 563 -0.18 -12.76 -19.88
N CYS A 564 -0.03 -11.97 -18.82
CA CYS A 564 1.26 -11.88 -18.14
C CYS A 564 1.63 -13.09 -17.30
N SER A 565 0.69 -13.98 -17.00
CA SER A 565 0.93 -15.28 -16.36
C SER A 565 1.42 -16.33 -17.36
N GLY A 566 1.36 -16.03 -18.67
CA GLY A 566 1.74 -16.90 -19.77
C GLY A 566 0.62 -17.82 -20.26
N ASN A 567 -0.64 -17.58 -19.84
CA ASN A 567 -1.78 -18.33 -20.37
C ASN A 567 -2.12 -17.83 -21.76
N GLN A 568 -2.23 -18.76 -22.70
CA GLN A 568 -2.44 -18.46 -24.10
C GLN A 568 -3.88 -18.72 -24.50
N ASN A 569 -4.45 -17.82 -25.31
CA ASN A 569 -5.74 -18.06 -25.96
C ASN A 569 -5.71 -17.71 -27.46
N ASN A 570 -6.73 -18.19 -28.17
CA ASN A 570 -7.04 -17.80 -29.54
C ASN A 570 -8.51 -17.40 -29.58
N TYR A 571 -8.81 -16.32 -30.28
CA TYR A 571 -10.16 -15.77 -30.32
C TYR A 571 -10.63 -15.55 -31.75
N GLU A 572 -11.85 -16.01 -32.03
CA GLU A 572 -12.58 -15.71 -33.25
C GLU A 572 -13.75 -14.79 -32.87
N GLY A 573 -13.89 -13.66 -33.56
CA GLY A 573 -14.89 -12.66 -33.21
C GLY A 573 -15.40 -11.87 -34.40
N THR A 574 -16.33 -10.97 -34.12
CA THR A 574 -16.83 -10.01 -35.11
C THR A 574 -16.87 -8.60 -34.56
N PHE A 575 -16.66 -7.62 -35.43
CA PHE A 575 -16.92 -6.22 -35.12
C PHE A 575 -17.64 -5.54 -36.28
N VAL A 576 -18.29 -4.41 -35.98
CA VAL A 576 -18.95 -3.55 -36.97
C VAL A 576 -18.72 -2.10 -36.58
N LEU A 577 -18.51 -1.23 -37.56
CA LEU A 577 -18.54 0.21 -37.34
C LEU A 577 -20.02 0.65 -37.31
N PRO A 578 -20.55 1.13 -36.17
CA PRO A 578 -21.96 1.49 -36.06
C PRO A 578 -22.34 2.65 -36.98
N GLN A 579 -23.60 2.71 -37.35
CA GLN A 579 -24.19 3.77 -38.14
C GLN A 579 -24.97 4.73 -37.24
N VAL A 580 -25.11 5.97 -37.71
CA VAL A 580 -25.94 6.97 -37.04
C VAL A 580 -27.42 6.62 -37.28
N PRO A 581 -28.25 6.55 -36.22
CA PRO A 581 -29.70 6.35 -36.37
C PRO A 581 -30.36 7.56 -37.05
N GLU A 582 -31.46 7.32 -37.76
CA GLU A 582 -32.28 8.34 -38.39
C GLU A 582 -33.76 8.11 -38.05
N GLY A 583 -34.50 9.17 -37.71
CA GLY A 583 -35.95 9.07 -37.51
C GLY A 583 -36.36 8.09 -36.40
N ASP A 584 -37.33 7.21 -36.67
CA ASP A 584 -37.93 6.24 -35.74
C ASP A 584 -37.34 4.82 -35.89
N GLU A 585 -36.03 4.72 -36.15
CA GLU A 585 -35.32 3.45 -36.34
C GLU A 585 -35.16 2.62 -35.06
N ILE A 586 -35.01 3.28 -33.91
CA ILE A 586 -35.09 2.66 -32.59
C ILE A 586 -36.38 3.12 -31.92
N ILE A 587 -37.18 2.18 -31.45
CA ILE A 587 -38.48 2.46 -30.84
C ILE A 587 -38.64 1.76 -29.49
N ILE A 588 -39.57 2.26 -28.69
CA ILE A 588 -39.99 1.61 -27.44
C ILE A 588 -40.93 0.45 -27.81
N ASN A 589 -40.63 -0.75 -27.33
CA ASN A 589 -41.29 -1.99 -27.74
C ASN A 589 -42.04 -2.71 -26.60
N GLU A 590 -41.51 -2.63 -25.38
CA GLU A 590 -42.09 -3.23 -24.18
C GLU A 590 -41.83 -2.31 -22.98
N ILE A 591 -42.79 -2.20 -22.05
CA ILE A 591 -42.67 -1.36 -20.84
C ILE A 591 -43.19 -2.12 -19.63
N LEU A 592 -42.36 -2.30 -18.60
CA LEU A 592 -42.78 -2.73 -17.27
C LEU A 592 -42.69 -1.55 -16.30
N PHE A 593 -43.83 -1.14 -15.74
CA PHE A 593 -43.95 0.01 -14.83
C PHE A 593 -44.62 -0.33 -13.49
N ASN A 594 -44.90 -1.62 -13.24
CA ASN A 594 -45.45 -2.12 -11.98
C ASN A 594 -44.75 -3.44 -11.62
N PRO A 595 -43.45 -3.42 -11.30
CA PRO A 595 -42.64 -4.63 -11.17
C PRO A 595 -43.06 -5.49 -9.97
N LEU A 596 -42.58 -6.74 -9.97
CA LEU A 596 -42.68 -7.62 -8.81
C LEU A 596 -41.99 -6.99 -7.58
N THR A 597 -42.40 -7.41 -6.38
CA THR A 597 -41.79 -6.87 -5.14
C THR A 597 -40.29 -7.11 -5.14
N GLY A 598 -39.49 -6.05 -4.98
CA GLY A 598 -38.03 -6.11 -4.99
C GLY A 598 -37.41 -5.92 -6.38
N GLY A 599 -38.22 -5.86 -7.44
CA GLY A 599 -37.76 -5.56 -8.80
C GLY A 599 -37.80 -4.09 -9.14
N SER A 600 -37.33 -3.77 -10.35
CA SER A 600 -37.35 -2.43 -10.93
C SER A 600 -38.14 -2.40 -12.24
N ASP A 601 -38.51 -1.20 -12.67
CA ASP A 601 -39.10 -0.97 -13.99
C ASP A 601 -38.12 -1.41 -15.09
N PHE A 602 -38.63 -1.62 -16.30
CA PHE A 602 -37.79 -1.71 -17.48
C PHE A 602 -38.46 -1.09 -18.71
N VAL A 603 -37.63 -0.64 -19.64
CA VAL A 603 -38.04 -0.20 -20.98
C VAL A 603 -37.25 -1.01 -21.99
N GLU A 604 -37.94 -1.70 -22.90
CA GLU A 604 -37.31 -2.41 -24.00
C GLU A 604 -37.30 -1.54 -25.26
N LEU A 605 -36.13 -1.52 -25.91
CA LEU A 605 -35.90 -0.87 -27.19
C LEU A 605 -35.80 -1.93 -28.28
N TYR A 606 -36.36 -1.64 -29.45
CA TYR A 606 -36.28 -2.49 -30.64
C TYR A 606 -35.67 -1.71 -31.80
N ASN A 607 -34.68 -2.31 -32.46
CA ASN A 607 -34.11 -1.80 -33.70
C ASN A 607 -34.89 -2.34 -34.90
N ARG A 608 -35.74 -1.50 -35.49
CA ARG A 608 -36.53 -1.81 -36.68
C ARG A 608 -35.85 -1.39 -38.00
N SER A 609 -34.57 -1.02 -37.94
CA SER A 609 -33.77 -0.63 -39.10
C SER A 609 -32.87 -1.78 -39.57
N ASP A 610 -32.23 -1.60 -40.72
CA ASP A 610 -31.17 -2.48 -41.23
C ASP A 610 -29.76 -2.05 -40.76
N LYS A 611 -29.67 -1.12 -39.82
CA LYS A 611 -28.42 -0.54 -39.31
C LYS A 611 -27.99 -1.18 -37.99
N TYR A 612 -26.67 -1.25 -37.78
CA TYR A 612 -26.09 -1.49 -36.45
C TYR A 612 -25.96 -0.15 -35.72
N ILE A 613 -26.62 0.00 -34.57
CA ILE A 613 -26.71 1.27 -33.85
C ILE A 613 -26.08 1.12 -32.47
N ASN A 614 -25.16 2.02 -32.12
CA ASN A 614 -24.59 2.06 -30.77
C ASN A 614 -25.53 2.87 -29.86
N LEU A 615 -25.91 2.31 -28.71
CA LEU A 615 -26.79 2.94 -27.74
C LEU A 615 -26.08 3.83 -26.71
N ILE A 616 -24.75 3.94 -26.76
CA ILE A 616 -24.04 4.91 -25.92
C ILE A 616 -24.56 6.33 -26.16
N ASN A 617 -24.78 7.09 -25.07
CA ASN A 617 -25.35 8.44 -25.05
C ASN A 617 -26.84 8.56 -25.44
N TRP A 618 -27.56 7.45 -25.58
CA TRP A 618 -29.02 7.50 -25.61
C TRP A 618 -29.58 7.76 -24.23
N GLU A 619 -30.76 8.38 -24.14
CA GLU A 619 -31.37 8.72 -22.86
C GLU A 619 -32.81 8.20 -22.76
N LEU A 620 -33.14 7.70 -21.58
CA LEU A 620 -34.52 7.53 -21.14
C LEU A 620 -34.91 8.71 -20.25
N ALA A 621 -36.10 9.26 -20.44
CA ALA A 621 -36.61 10.33 -19.61
C ALA A 621 -38.11 10.14 -19.35
N LYS A 622 -38.67 11.00 -18.50
CA LYS A 622 -40.11 11.11 -18.26
C LYS A 622 -40.63 12.51 -18.51
N PHE A 623 -41.96 12.66 -18.47
CA PHE A 623 -42.63 13.96 -18.51
C PHE A 623 -43.30 14.30 -17.19
N ASP A 624 -42.96 15.47 -16.64
CA ASP A 624 -43.61 16.11 -15.49
C ASP A 624 -43.61 17.63 -15.74
N ASP A 625 -44.64 18.12 -16.43
CA ASP A 625 -44.74 19.46 -17.07
C ASP A 625 -43.67 19.77 -18.14
N THR A 626 -42.46 19.24 -18.00
CA THR A 626 -41.36 19.22 -18.97
C THR A 626 -40.73 17.83 -19.03
N ILE A 627 -39.89 17.59 -20.04
CA ILE A 627 -39.01 16.41 -20.05
C ILE A 627 -38.02 16.55 -18.88
N THR A 628 -37.92 15.52 -18.03
CA THR A 628 -37.11 15.52 -16.81
C THR A 628 -36.65 14.10 -16.45
N ASP A 629 -35.78 13.98 -15.44
CA ASP A 629 -35.24 12.71 -14.92
C ASP A 629 -34.50 11.88 -15.99
N ASN A 630 -33.72 12.55 -16.83
CA ASN A 630 -32.96 11.93 -17.90
C ASN A 630 -31.90 10.96 -17.34
N LYS A 631 -31.90 9.73 -17.83
CA LYS A 631 -30.90 8.69 -17.54
C LYS A 631 -30.18 8.32 -18.82
N ILE A 632 -28.86 8.53 -18.83
CA ILE A 632 -28.01 8.31 -19.99
C ILE A 632 -27.50 6.86 -19.98
N ILE A 633 -27.55 6.21 -21.13
CA ILE A 633 -26.84 4.94 -21.38
C ILE A 633 -25.35 5.27 -21.54
N GLY A 634 -24.57 5.05 -20.48
CA GLY A 634 -23.14 5.36 -20.43
C GLY A 634 -22.22 4.29 -21.03
N VAL A 635 -22.76 3.17 -21.50
CA VAL A 635 -22.00 2.02 -21.98
C VAL A 635 -22.18 1.82 -23.49
N ASN A 636 -21.16 1.27 -24.15
CA ASN A 636 -21.28 0.87 -25.55
C ASN A 636 -22.14 -0.40 -25.65
N TYR A 637 -23.20 -0.33 -26.43
CA TYR A 637 -24.03 -1.49 -26.75
C TYR A 637 -24.42 -1.39 -28.22
N ILE A 638 -23.94 -2.32 -29.05
CA ILE A 638 -24.27 -2.34 -30.47
C ILE A 638 -25.55 -3.15 -30.66
N LEU A 639 -26.66 -2.43 -30.87
CA LEU A 639 -27.94 -3.03 -31.17
C LEU A 639 -27.99 -3.39 -32.66
N SER A 640 -28.06 -4.68 -32.97
CA SER A 640 -28.11 -5.21 -34.33
C SER A 640 -29.47 -4.95 -34.99
N PRO A 641 -29.56 -5.05 -36.33
CA PRO A 641 -30.85 -5.07 -37.02
C PRO A 641 -31.79 -6.14 -36.45
N ASP A 642 -33.07 -5.79 -36.28
CA ASP A 642 -34.12 -6.65 -35.75
C ASP A 642 -33.89 -7.17 -34.31
N GLU A 643 -32.98 -6.55 -33.55
CA GLU A 643 -32.65 -6.94 -32.18
C GLU A 643 -33.40 -6.10 -31.14
N TYR A 644 -33.61 -6.70 -29.96
CA TYR A 644 -34.27 -6.14 -28.79
C TYR A 644 -33.26 -5.98 -27.66
N VAL A 645 -33.38 -4.92 -26.87
CA VAL A 645 -32.56 -4.73 -25.67
C VAL A 645 -33.35 -4.05 -24.56
N VAL A 646 -33.18 -4.54 -23.35
CA VAL A 646 -33.89 -4.06 -22.16
C VAL A 646 -33.00 -3.14 -21.35
N VAL A 647 -33.52 -1.97 -20.99
CA VAL A 647 -32.86 -1.03 -20.09
C VAL A 647 -33.57 -1.08 -18.73
N THR A 648 -32.83 -1.43 -17.67
CA THR A 648 -33.38 -1.61 -16.31
C THR A 648 -32.36 -1.26 -15.23
N ALA A 649 -32.80 -1.14 -13.97
CA ALA A 649 -31.89 -0.90 -12.84
C ALA A 649 -31.31 -2.21 -12.26
N ASP A 650 -31.95 -3.36 -12.49
CA ASP A 650 -31.51 -4.66 -12.00
C ASP A 650 -31.81 -5.77 -13.02
N SER A 651 -30.84 -6.04 -13.90
CA SER A 651 -30.98 -7.03 -14.98
C SER A 651 -31.09 -8.44 -14.42
N ASN A 652 -30.36 -8.74 -13.34
CA ASN A 652 -30.36 -10.06 -12.70
C ASN A 652 -31.73 -10.40 -12.13
N PHE A 653 -32.41 -9.41 -11.52
CA PHE A 653 -33.78 -9.59 -11.07
C PHE A 653 -34.71 -9.94 -12.22
N GLN A 654 -34.64 -9.23 -13.35
CA GLN A 654 -35.51 -9.52 -14.50
C GLN A 654 -35.25 -10.91 -15.06
N ILE A 655 -33.97 -11.27 -15.26
CA ILE A 655 -33.57 -12.59 -15.77
C ILE A 655 -34.04 -13.72 -14.85
N ALA A 656 -33.98 -13.52 -13.53
CA ALA A 656 -34.38 -14.54 -12.57
C ALA A 656 -35.90 -14.71 -12.44
N ASN A 657 -36.69 -13.67 -12.72
CA ASN A 657 -38.14 -13.67 -12.50
C ASN A 657 -38.96 -13.84 -13.79
N TYR A 658 -38.39 -13.56 -14.96
CA TYR A 658 -39.05 -13.75 -16.25
C TYR A 658 -38.46 -14.94 -17.01
N PRO A 659 -39.18 -16.08 -17.13
CA PRO A 659 -38.61 -17.35 -17.60
C PRO A 659 -38.03 -17.36 -19.01
N PHE A 660 -38.45 -16.41 -19.85
CA PHE A 660 -38.04 -16.29 -21.25
C PHE A 660 -37.14 -15.08 -21.51
N ALA A 661 -36.66 -14.41 -20.45
CA ALA A 661 -35.69 -13.34 -20.58
C ALA A 661 -34.43 -13.80 -21.33
N GLN A 662 -33.88 -12.96 -22.19
CA GLN A 662 -32.63 -13.24 -22.92
C GLN A 662 -31.44 -12.53 -22.25
N PRO A 663 -30.59 -13.23 -21.46
CA PRO A 663 -29.60 -12.58 -20.58
C PRO A 663 -28.58 -11.66 -21.28
N GLY A 664 -28.30 -11.89 -22.57
CA GLY A 664 -27.38 -11.08 -23.36
C GLY A 664 -27.94 -9.74 -23.83
N ASN A 665 -29.24 -9.51 -23.67
CA ASN A 665 -29.96 -8.39 -24.28
C ASN A 665 -30.40 -7.35 -23.23
N PHE A 666 -29.50 -7.01 -22.29
CA PHE A 666 -29.77 -6.10 -21.18
C PHE A 666 -28.70 -5.01 -21.06
N ILE A 667 -29.14 -3.81 -20.70
CA ILE A 667 -28.32 -2.68 -20.27
C ILE A 667 -28.78 -2.31 -18.86
N GLN A 668 -27.89 -2.47 -17.88
CA GLN A 668 -28.15 -2.06 -16.50
C GLN A 668 -27.71 -0.62 -16.28
N LEU A 669 -28.60 0.22 -15.75
CA LEU A 669 -28.30 1.56 -15.27
C LEU A 669 -28.35 1.61 -13.74
N GLU A 670 -27.71 2.59 -13.12
CA GLU A 670 -27.82 2.82 -11.67
C GLU A 670 -29.28 3.08 -11.25
N SER A 671 -30.02 3.79 -12.10
CA SER A 671 -31.45 4.05 -11.93
C SER A 671 -32.14 4.31 -13.26
N LEU A 672 -33.45 4.06 -13.31
CA LEU A 672 -34.33 4.51 -14.39
C LEU A 672 -35.04 5.82 -14.00
N PRO A 673 -35.63 6.53 -14.98
CA PRO A 673 -36.58 7.59 -14.67
C PRO A 673 -37.72 7.04 -13.81
N SER A 674 -38.19 7.84 -12.87
CA SER A 674 -39.22 7.45 -11.91
C SER A 674 -40.62 7.45 -12.55
N TYR A 675 -40.97 6.35 -13.21
CA TYR A 675 -42.27 6.08 -13.81
C TYR A 675 -43.31 5.70 -12.74
N THR A 676 -44.59 6.02 -12.97
CA THR A 676 -45.65 5.68 -12.00
C THR A 676 -46.48 4.48 -12.46
N ASN A 677 -47.00 3.72 -11.50
CA ASN A 677 -47.76 2.50 -11.78
C ASN A 677 -49.10 2.79 -12.48
N ASP A 678 -49.64 4.00 -12.38
CA ASP A 678 -50.93 4.36 -12.97
C ASP A 678 -50.78 4.85 -14.41
N SER A 679 -49.90 5.82 -14.66
CA SER A 679 -49.62 6.37 -16.00
C SER A 679 -48.34 7.20 -16.00
N SER A 680 -47.57 7.19 -17.09
CA SER A 680 -46.44 8.11 -17.32
C SER A 680 -46.15 8.22 -18.80
N THR A 681 -45.22 9.09 -19.18
CA THR A 681 -44.69 9.13 -20.54
C THR A 681 -43.22 8.76 -20.53
N VAL A 682 -42.87 7.69 -21.23
CA VAL A 682 -41.49 7.28 -21.50
C VAL A 682 -41.00 8.06 -22.73
N TYR A 683 -39.85 8.72 -22.61
CA TYR A 683 -39.17 9.38 -23.72
C TYR A 683 -37.88 8.65 -24.02
N LEU A 684 -37.63 8.40 -25.31
CA LEU A 684 -36.36 7.94 -25.85
C LEU A 684 -35.70 9.10 -26.61
N ILE A 685 -34.50 9.49 -26.20
CA ILE A 685 -33.83 10.68 -26.69
C ILE A 685 -32.43 10.33 -27.18
N PHE A 686 -32.02 10.93 -28.29
CA PHE A 686 -30.66 10.84 -28.82
C PHE A 686 -30.21 12.23 -29.30
N PHE A 687 -29.05 12.71 -28.84
CA PHE A 687 -28.53 14.05 -29.13
C PHE A 687 -29.54 15.20 -28.97
N ASN A 688 -30.31 15.19 -27.87
CA ASN A 688 -31.40 16.14 -27.58
C ASN A 688 -32.61 16.09 -28.53
N GLU A 689 -32.70 15.11 -29.43
CA GLU A 689 -33.87 14.86 -30.26
C GLU A 689 -34.70 13.72 -29.67
N VAL A 690 -36.02 13.92 -29.59
CA VAL A 690 -36.95 12.86 -29.17
C VAL A 690 -37.15 11.90 -30.33
N ILE A 691 -36.64 10.69 -30.19
CA ILE A 691 -36.70 9.63 -31.19
C ILE A 691 -38.05 8.90 -31.12
N ASP A 692 -38.44 8.50 -29.91
CA ASP A 692 -39.74 7.88 -29.65
C ASP A 692 -40.29 8.34 -28.30
N LYS A 693 -41.61 8.22 -28.13
CA LYS A 693 -42.27 8.44 -26.85
C LYS A 693 -43.53 7.60 -26.71
N VAL A 694 -43.81 7.14 -25.50
CA VAL A 694 -45.03 6.37 -25.19
C VAL A 694 -45.66 6.91 -23.92
N ALA A 695 -46.84 7.53 -24.05
CA ALA A 695 -47.70 7.92 -22.93
C ALA A 695 -48.61 6.75 -22.55
N TYR A 696 -48.13 5.88 -21.67
CA TYR A 696 -48.86 4.68 -21.25
C TYR A 696 -49.86 4.98 -20.12
N SER A 697 -50.84 4.10 -19.98
CA SER A 697 -51.74 4.02 -18.83
C SER A 697 -51.87 2.55 -18.41
N SER A 698 -52.00 2.30 -17.10
CA SER A 698 -52.36 0.98 -16.54
C SER A 698 -53.65 0.41 -17.15
N ASP A 699 -54.57 1.28 -17.59
CA ASP A 699 -55.81 0.89 -18.29
C ASP A 699 -55.55 0.20 -19.65
N TRP A 700 -54.33 0.23 -20.18
CA TRP A 700 -53.97 -0.49 -21.41
C TRP A 700 -53.79 -1.99 -21.19
N HIS A 701 -53.64 -2.42 -19.93
CA HIS A 701 -53.64 -3.83 -19.57
C HIS A 701 -55.00 -4.49 -19.81
N PHE A 702 -54.99 -5.80 -20.00
CA PHE A 702 -56.22 -6.56 -20.15
C PHE A 702 -57.02 -6.56 -18.86
N LYS A 703 -58.24 -6.02 -18.89
CA LYS A 703 -59.06 -5.77 -17.70
C LYS A 703 -59.42 -6.99 -16.85
N LEU A 704 -59.29 -8.20 -17.40
CA LEU A 704 -59.59 -9.44 -16.67
C LEU A 704 -58.37 -10.07 -15.99
N LEU A 705 -57.19 -9.43 -16.06
CA LEU A 705 -56.03 -9.82 -15.27
C LEU A 705 -56.39 -9.81 -13.77
N GLN A 706 -55.94 -10.82 -13.04
CA GLN A 706 -56.11 -10.86 -11.57
C GLN A 706 -55.26 -9.79 -10.87
N SER A 707 -54.11 -9.48 -11.46
CA SER A 707 -53.20 -8.40 -11.06
C SER A 707 -52.37 -8.01 -12.27
N ASP A 708 -52.08 -6.72 -12.40
CA ASP A 708 -51.13 -6.12 -13.35
C ASP A 708 -49.70 -6.03 -12.79
N LYS A 709 -49.47 -6.52 -11.56
CA LYS A 709 -48.15 -6.52 -10.94
C LYS A 709 -47.24 -7.55 -11.60
N GLY A 710 -46.10 -7.11 -12.09
CA GLY A 710 -45.14 -7.90 -12.84
C GLY A 710 -45.54 -8.14 -14.30
N VAL A 711 -46.60 -7.50 -14.80
CA VAL A 711 -47.07 -7.65 -16.18
C VAL A 711 -46.60 -6.46 -17.01
N SER A 712 -45.90 -6.71 -18.11
CA SER A 712 -45.48 -5.66 -19.02
C SER A 712 -46.57 -5.32 -20.05
N LEU A 713 -46.49 -4.10 -20.60
CA LEU A 713 -47.19 -3.74 -21.83
C LEU A 713 -46.29 -4.04 -23.02
N GLU A 714 -46.81 -4.81 -23.96
CA GLU A 714 -46.15 -5.20 -25.19
C GLU A 714 -46.85 -4.59 -26.41
N ARG A 715 -46.05 -4.14 -27.37
CA ARG A 715 -46.51 -3.65 -28.66
C ARG A 715 -46.94 -4.78 -29.59
N PHE A 716 -48.05 -4.62 -30.33
CA PHE A 716 -48.49 -5.57 -31.36
C PHE A 716 -47.63 -5.49 -32.62
N ASP A 717 -47.46 -4.27 -33.16
CA ASP A 717 -46.74 -4.04 -34.41
C ASP A 717 -45.82 -2.80 -34.32
N ALA A 718 -44.55 -2.98 -34.67
CA ALA A 718 -43.51 -1.95 -34.68
C ALA A 718 -43.75 -0.83 -35.71
N SER A 719 -44.55 -1.09 -36.75
CA SER A 719 -44.90 -0.13 -37.81
C SER A 719 -46.07 0.79 -37.45
N GLU A 720 -46.88 0.41 -36.46
CA GLU A 720 -48.00 1.23 -35.99
C GLU A 720 -47.51 2.24 -34.92
N PRO A 721 -48.10 3.44 -34.78
CA PRO A 721 -47.58 4.49 -33.90
C PRO A 721 -47.44 4.08 -32.42
N SER A 722 -46.35 4.50 -31.75
CA SER A 722 -46.05 4.10 -30.37
C SER A 722 -47.05 4.65 -29.35
N ASN A 723 -47.66 5.81 -29.62
CA ASN A 723 -48.69 6.42 -28.75
C ASN A 723 -50.12 5.94 -29.03
N ASN A 724 -50.32 4.92 -29.88
CA ASN A 724 -51.66 4.36 -30.10
C ASN A 724 -51.94 3.24 -29.08
N GLU A 725 -52.87 3.46 -28.14
CA GLU A 725 -53.28 2.45 -27.15
C GLU A 725 -53.79 1.12 -27.74
N ASN A 726 -54.28 1.16 -28.98
CA ASN A 726 -54.74 -0.04 -29.69
C ASN A 726 -53.57 -0.90 -30.18
N ASN A 727 -52.35 -0.38 -30.14
CA ASN A 727 -51.13 -1.08 -30.50
C ASN A 727 -50.42 -1.71 -29.28
N TRP A 728 -51.01 -1.66 -28.09
CA TRP A 728 -50.43 -2.23 -26.87
C TRP A 728 -51.38 -3.22 -26.21
N HIS A 729 -50.83 -4.24 -25.56
CA HIS A 729 -51.58 -5.17 -24.73
C HIS A 729 -50.71 -5.73 -23.61
N SER A 730 -51.34 -6.47 -22.69
CA SER A 730 -50.59 -7.18 -21.66
C SER A 730 -49.81 -8.34 -22.27
N ALA A 731 -48.58 -8.53 -21.80
CA ALA A 731 -47.84 -9.75 -22.05
C ALA A 731 -48.63 -10.99 -21.63
N SER A 732 -48.43 -12.09 -22.36
CA SER A 732 -49.13 -13.33 -22.10
C SER A 732 -48.72 -13.98 -20.78
N GLU A 733 -49.67 -14.65 -20.11
CA GLU A 733 -49.38 -15.49 -18.95
C GLU A 733 -48.47 -16.67 -19.30
N THR A 734 -48.53 -17.20 -20.52
CA THR A 734 -47.76 -18.39 -20.92
C THR A 734 -46.26 -18.14 -21.03
N VAL A 735 -45.86 -16.89 -21.27
CA VAL A 735 -44.47 -16.43 -21.24
C VAL A 735 -44.04 -15.86 -19.89
N GLY A 736 -44.92 -15.92 -18.88
CA GLY A 736 -44.62 -15.38 -17.55
C GLY A 736 -44.79 -13.87 -17.43
N PHE A 737 -45.68 -13.27 -18.24
CA PHE A 737 -46.11 -11.86 -18.18
C PHE A 737 -45.08 -10.80 -18.59
N ALA A 738 -43.98 -11.17 -19.24
CA ALA A 738 -43.10 -10.25 -19.98
C ALA A 738 -42.22 -11.02 -20.98
N THR A 739 -41.64 -10.33 -21.96
CA THR A 739 -40.72 -10.90 -22.96
C THR A 739 -39.38 -10.17 -23.07
N PRO A 740 -38.70 -9.85 -21.95
CA PRO A 740 -37.54 -8.97 -21.97
C PRO A 740 -36.38 -9.56 -22.79
N GLY A 741 -35.97 -8.81 -23.81
CA GLY A 741 -34.85 -9.10 -24.71
C GLY A 741 -35.24 -9.95 -25.92
N ILE A 742 -36.52 -10.28 -26.11
CA ILE A 742 -37.00 -11.09 -27.24
C ILE A 742 -38.27 -10.50 -27.83
N LYS A 743 -38.73 -11.10 -28.93
CA LYS A 743 -39.97 -10.68 -29.59
C LYS A 743 -41.19 -10.83 -28.66
N ASN A 744 -41.98 -9.76 -28.56
CA ASN A 744 -43.25 -9.70 -27.85
C ASN A 744 -44.15 -10.92 -28.07
N SER A 745 -44.72 -11.43 -26.98
CA SER A 745 -45.73 -12.50 -26.98
C SER A 745 -47.02 -12.09 -27.69
N GLN A 746 -47.35 -10.81 -27.68
CA GLN A 746 -48.52 -10.23 -28.34
C GLN A 746 -48.27 -9.84 -29.80
N ALA A 747 -47.07 -10.05 -30.36
CA ALA A 747 -46.74 -9.55 -31.70
C ALA A 747 -47.72 -10.03 -32.79
N ALA A 748 -48.45 -9.09 -33.40
CA ALA A 748 -49.42 -9.36 -34.45
C ALA A 748 -49.53 -8.18 -35.42
N SER A 749 -49.49 -8.46 -36.73
CA SER A 749 -49.64 -7.41 -37.73
C SER A 749 -51.09 -7.21 -38.15
N PRO A 750 -51.56 -5.95 -38.27
CA PRO A 750 -52.86 -5.67 -38.86
C PRO A 750 -52.87 -6.07 -40.34
N ASN A 751 -53.93 -6.77 -40.78
CA ASN A 751 -54.14 -6.98 -42.21
C ASN A 751 -54.53 -5.66 -42.88
N SER A 752 -54.05 -5.40 -44.09
CA SER A 752 -54.44 -4.25 -44.90
C SER A 752 -55.28 -4.66 -46.11
N GLY A 753 -56.08 -3.72 -46.65
CA GLY A 753 -56.84 -3.91 -47.87
C GLY A 753 -58.37 -3.85 -47.72
N GLY A 754 -58.97 -2.96 -48.51
CA GLY A 754 -60.40 -2.64 -48.44
C GLY A 754 -60.72 -1.73 -47.26
N THR A 755 -61.94 -1.23 -47.18
CA THR A 755 -62.30 -0.21 -46.17
C THR A 755 -62.25 -0.72 -44.72
N ILE A 756 -62.45 -2.03 -44.50
CA ILE A 756 -62.26 -2.71 -43.21
C ILE A 756 -61.59 -4.05 -43.43
N SER A 757 -60.53 -4.32 -42.66
CA SER A 757 -59.81 -5.59 -42.57
C SER A 757 -59.68 -6.05 -41.11
N LEU A 758 -59.60 -7.36 -40.92
CA LEU A 758 -59.42 -7.98 -39.60
C LEU A 758 -58.09 -8.73 -39.60
N SER A 759 -57.29 -8.61 -38.55
CA SER A 759 -56.06 -9.40 -38.34
C SER A 759 -56.29 -10.91 -38.44
N SER A 760 -57.47 -11.38 -38.00
CA SER A 760 -57.92 -12.78 -38.17
C SER A 760 -59.44 -12.86 -38.29
N ASN A 761 -59.95 -13.97 -38.84
CA ASN A 761 -61.39 -14.26 -38.86
C ASN A 761 -61.88 -14.90 -37.53
N SER A 762 -60.97 -15.21 -36.63
CA SER A 762 -61.23 -15.68 -35.27
C SER A 762 -60.12 -15.25 -34.32
N PHE A 763 -60.43 -15.10 -33.03
CA PHE A 763 -59.45 -14.77 -32.00
C PHE A 763 -59.92 -15.33 -30.64
N SER A 764 -58.99 -15.58 -29.71
CA SER A 764 -59.23 -16.22 -28.40
C SER A 764 -58.70 -15.32 -27.28
N PRO A 765 -59.55 -14.55 -26.59
CA PRO A 765 -59.12 -13.61 -25.56
C PRO A 765 -58.89 -14.33 -24.22
N ASP A 766 -57.92 -15.25 -24.17
CA ASP A 766 -57.52 -16.01 -22.97
C ASP A 766 -56.11 -15.68 -22.44
N ASN A 767 -55.46 -14.67 -23.03
CA ASN A 767 -54.14 -14.16 -22.64
C ASN A 767 -53.03 -15.21 -22.77
N ASP A 768 -53.17 -16.13 -23.73
CA ASP A 768 -52.23 -17.23 -23.96
C ASP A 768 -51.10 -16.89 -24.95
N GLY A 769 -51.12 -15.67 -25.50
CA GLY A 769 -50.15 -15.14 -26.46
C GLY A 769 -50.55 -15.43 -27.91
N PHE A 770 -51.65 -16.15 -28.14
CA PHE A 770 -52.11 -16.52 -29.46
C PHE A 770 -53.47 -15.90 -29.77
N GLN A 771 -53.45 -14.83 -30.58
CA GLN A 771 -54.66 -14.14 -31.03
C GLN A 771 -55.56 -13.67 -29.87
N ASP A 772 -54.96 -13.10 -28.82
CA ASP A 772 -55.67 -12.60 -27.63
C ASP A 772 -56.58 -11.40 -27.90
N ALA A 773 -56.21 -10.60 -28.89
CA ALA A 773 -57.01 -9.48 -29.34
C ALA A 773 -57.19 -9.50 -30.86
N LEU A 774 -58.32 -8.96 -31.29
CA LEU A 774 -58.59 -8.70 -32.70
C LEU A 774 -58.18 -7.26 -33.04
N LEU A 775 -57.17 -7.11 -33.87
CA LEU A 775 -56.85 -5.84 -34.52
C LEU A 775 -57.76 -5.65 -35.75
N ILE A 776 -58.47 -4.53 -35.79
CA ILE A 776 -59.39 -4.12 -36.84
C ILE A 776 -58.82 -2.87 -37.50
N THR A 777 -58.52 -2.95 -38.79
CA THR A 777 -57.99 -1.81 -39.53
C THR A 777 -59.07 -1.23 -40.43
N TYR A 778 -59.17 0.10 -40.46
CA TYR A 778 -60.00 0.82 -41.42
C TYR A 778 -59.13 1.67 -42.34
N GLU A 779 -59.55 1.78 -43.60
CA GLU A 779 -58.95 2.66 -44.62
C GLU A 779 -60.08 3.41 -45.33
N VAL A 780 -60.08 4.75 -45.26
CA VAL A 780 -61.14 5.60 -45.82
C VAL A 780 -60.54 6.70 -46.71
N ASP A 781 -61.18 6.94 -47.86
CA ASP A 781 -60.66 7.82 -48.92
C ASP A 781 -60.71 9.33 -48.60
N GLN A 782 -61.21 9.72 -47.41
CA GLN A 782 -61.46 11.11 -47.02
C GLN A 782 -61.23 11.32 -45.51
N PRO A 783 -60.42 12.31 -45.08
CA PRO A 783 -60.10 12.57 -43.67
C PRO A 783 -61.19 13.34 -42.88
N THR A 784 -62.37 13.60 -43.45
CA THR A 784 -63.49 14.31 -42.79
C THR A 784 -64.69 13.40 -42.47
N MET A 785 -64.43 12.13 -42.16
CA MET A 785 -65.48 11.17 -41.83
C MET A 785 -65.62 10.98 -40.32
N LEU A 786 -66.84 10.95 -39.81
CA LEU A 786 -67.17 10.50 -38.45
C LEU A 786 -67.50 9.01 -38.48
N GLY A 787 -66.72 8.20 -37.76
CA GLY A 787 -66.85 6.76 -37.70
C GLY A 787 -67.44 6.24 -36.38
N ASP A 788 -68.29 5.23 -36.50
CA ASP A 788 -68.74 4.36 -35.43
C ASP A 788 -68.33 2.91 -35.75
N LEU A 789 -67.79 2.19 -34.76
CA LEU A 789 -67.44 0.78 -34.90
C LEU A 789 -68.02 0.01 -33.72
N THR A 790 -68.98 -0.84 -34.00
CA THR A 790 -69.77 -1.55 -32.99
C THR A 790 -69.81 -3.05 -33.28
N VAL A 791 -69.63 -3.84 -32.24
CA VAL A 791 -69.73 -5.30 -32.27
C VAL A 791 -71.12 -5.74 -31.84
N TYR A 792 -71.72 -6.64 -32.60
CA TYR A 792 -73.01 -7.26 -32.32
C TYR A 792 -72.87 -8.77 -32.24
N ASP A 793 -73.73 -9.42 -31.45
CA ASP A 793 -73.83 -10.88 -31.46
C ASP A 793 -74.66 -11.39 -32.67
N ASP A 794 -74.77 -12.71 -32.78
CA ASP A 794 -75.55 -13.39 -33.84
C ASP A 794 -77.06 -13.08 -33.82
N MET A 795 -77.57 -12.55 -32.69
CA MET A 795 -78.95 -12.07 -32.55
C MET A 795 -79.09 -10.56 -32.86
N GLY A 796 -78.01 -9.87 -33.20
CA GLY A 796 -77.99 -8.43 -33.49
C GLY A 796 -78.09 -7.53 -32.25
N ARG A 797 -77.82 -8.06 -31.05
CA ARG A 797 -77.73 -7.26 -29.82
C ARG A 797 -76.34 -6.63 -29.74
N LYS A 798 -76.24 -5.38 -29.29
CA LYS A 798 -74.96 -4.68 -29.12
C LYS A 798 -74.13 -5.37 -28.03
N VAL A 799 -72.86 -5.62 -28.32
CA VAL A 799 -71.91 -6.33 -27.46
C VAL A 799 -70.86 -5.38 -26.94
N ARG A 800 -70.21 -4.63 -27.84
CA ARG A 800 -69.14 -3.69 -27.53
C ARG A 800 -69.19 -2.51 -28.48
N THR A 801 -68.99 -1.30 -27.98
CA THR A 801 -68.75 -0.10 -28.78
C THR A 801 -67.25 0.15 -28.77
N LEU A 802 -66.58 0.00 -29.92
CA LEU A 802 -65.13 0.14 -30.04
C LEU A 802 -64.72 1.54 -30.50
N LEU A 803 -65.59 2.18 -31.28
CA LEU A 803 -65.43 3.55 -31.74
C LEU A 803 -66.81 4.20 -31.76
N SER A 804 -66.94 5.43 -31.27
CA SER A 804 -68.20 6.18 -31.40
C SER A 804 -67.99 7.64 -31.78
N SER A 805 -68.63 8.06 -32.87
CA SER A 805 -68.61 9.42 -33.41
C SER A 805 -67.20 10.02 -33.48
N HIS A 806 -66.22 9.19 -33.88
CA HIS A 806 -64.81 9.57 -33.89
C HIS A 806 -64.42 10.16 -35.25
N LEU A 807 -63.63 11.23 -35.27
CA LEU A 807 -63.11 11.78 -36.51
C LEU A 807 -62.00 10.86 -37.06
N LEU A 808 -62.27 10.24 -38.20
CA LEU A 808 -61.37 9.25 -38.81
C LEU A 808 -60.24 9.93 -39.58
N GLY A 809 -59.01 9.48 -39.33
CA GLY A 809 -57.91 9.65 -40.29
C GLY A 809 -58.09 8.75 -41.53
N GLU A 810 -57.17 8.85 -42.50
CA GLU A 810 -57.18 8.02 -43.72
C GLU A 810 -57.06 6.52 -43.39
N ARG A 811 -56.29 6.18 -42.34
CA ARG A 811 -56.12 4.83 -41.83
C ARG A 811 -56.13 4.83 -40.30
N GLY A 812 -56.61 3.76 -39.68
CA GLY A 812 -56.48 3.55 -38.24
C GLY A 812 -56.64 2.08 -37.83
N VAL A 813 -56.11 1.75 -36.66
CA VAL A 813 -56.18 0.41 -36.05
C VAL A 813 -56.93 0.51 -34.73
N ILE A 814 -57.95 -0.33 -34.58
CA ILE A 814 -58.80 -0.45 -33.39
C ILE A 814 -58.67 -1.87 -32.83
N LYS A 815 -58.47 -1.97 -31.52
CA LYS A 815 -58.32 -3.25 -30.81
C LYS A 815 -59.66 -3.70 -30.23
N TRP A 816 -59.99 -4.97 -30.39
CA TRP A 816 -61.02 -5.64 -29.59
C TRP A 816 -60.42 -6.79 -28.81
N ASP A 817 -60.37 -6.65 -27.50
CA ASP A 817 -59.89 -7.62 -26.50
C ASP A 817 -60.93 -8.69 -26.14
N GLY A 818 -62.03 -8.78 -26.90
CA GLY A 818 -63.10 -9.74 -26.64
C GLY A 818 -63.98 -9.41 -25.43
N LEU A 819 -63.86 -8.21 -24.86
CA LEU A 819 -64.75 -7.76 -23.79
C LEU A 819 -66.02 -7.11 -24.34
N ARG A 820 -67.06 -7.11 -23.50
CA ARG A 820 -68.34 -6.43 -23.73
C ARG A 820 -68.30 -5.02 -23.14
N ASP A 821 -69.31 -4.18 -23.39
CA ASP A 821 -69.42 -2.84 -22.78
C ASP A 821 -69.47 -2.88 -21.22
N ASP A 822 -69.80 -4.04 -20.62
CA ASP A 822 -69.81 -4.27 -19.17
C ASP A 822 -68.51 -4.92 -18.64
N ASP A 823 -67.45 -4.92 -19.46
CA ASP A 823 -66.13 -5.51 -19.20
C ASP A 823 -66.14 -7.03 -18.90
N ASN A 824 -67.26 -7.73 -19.11
CA ASN A 824 -67.28 -9.19 -19.10
C ASN A 824 -66.78 -9.77 -20.43
N LYS A 825 -66.17 -10.95 -20.39
CA LYS A 825 -65.75 -11.70 -21.58
C LYS A 825 -66.95 -12.01 -22.49
N ALA A 826 -66.81 -11.76 -23.79
CA ALA A 826 -67.79 -12.18 -24.78
C ALA A 826 -67.88 -13.71 -24.83
N SER A 827 -69.08 -14.25 -25.07
CA SER A 827 -69.28 -15.69 -25.18
C SER A 827 -68.63 -16.24 -26.46
N ILE A 828 -68.23 -17.51 -26.44
CA ILE A 828 -67.70 -18.17 -27.64
C ILE A 828 -68.80 -18.22 -28.71
N GLY A 829 -68.49 -17.78 -29.93
CA GLY A 829 -69.44 -17.75 -31.04
C GLY A 829 -69.13 -16.69 -32.10
N PRO A 830 -69.97 -16.60 -33.16
CA PRO A 830 -69.82 -15.60 -34.19
C PRO A 830 -70.36 -14.22 -33.77
N TYR A 831 -69.64 -13.18 -34.16
CA TYR A 831 -69.96 -11.78 -33.93
C TYR A 831 -69.91 -10.99 -35.23
N ILE A 832 -70.70 -9.92 -35.32
CA ILE A 832 -70.77 -9.02 -36.45
C ILE A 832 -70.14 -7.69 -36.05
N ILE A 833 -69.05 -7.33 -36.72
CA ILE A 833 -68.46 -6.00 -36.64
C ILE A 833 -69.15 -5.12 -37.66
N LEU A 834 -69.80 -4.06 -37.21
CA LEU A 834 -70.40 -3.04 -38.04
C LEU A 834 -69.57 -1.75 -37.93
N PHE A 835 -69.01 -1.34 -39.05
CA PHE A 835 -68.37 -0.04 -39.22
C PHE A 835 -69.28 0.87 -40.03
N GLU A 836 -69.62 2.02 -39.48
CA GLU A 836 -70.39 3.07 -40.14
C GLU A 836 -69.54 4.34 -40.17
N ALA A 837 -69.42 4.98 -41.33
CA ALA A 837 -68.71 6.24 -41.47
C ALA A 837 -69.57 7.24 -42.24
N LEU A 838 -69.70 8.45 -41.71
CA LEU A 838 -70.45 9.56 -42.29
C LEU A 838 -69.48 10.67 -42.70
N ASN A 839 -69.45 11.00 -44.00
CA ASN A 839 -68.75 12.20 -44.46
C ASN A 839 -69.54 13.44 -44.03
N THR A 840 -68.90 14.34 -43.27
CA THR A 840 -69.58 15.50 -42.69
C THR A 840 -69.89 16.61 -43.70
N ASP A 841 -69.23 16.60 -44.86
CA ASP A 841 -69.37 17.62 -45.90
C ASP A 841 -70.41 17.22 -46.96
N THR A 842 -70.39 15.95 -47.38
CA THR A 842 -71.28 15.43 -48.44
C THR A 842 -72.54 14.75 -47.89
N GLY A 843 -72.51 14.31 -46.62
CA GLY A 843 -73.56 13.49 -46.01
C GLY A 843 -73.56 12.03 -46.48
N GLU A 844 -72.56 11.61 -47.26
CA GLU A 844 -72.40 10.23 -47.73
C GLU A 844 -72.10 9.28 -46.57
N LYS A 845 -72.73 8.10 -46.59
CA LYS A 845 -72.59 7.07 -45.55
C LYS A 845 -72.00 5.80 -46.12
N ILE A 846 -70.97 5.30 -45.46
CA ILE A 846 -70.40 3.96 -45.67
C ILE A 846 -70.85 3.08 -44.51
N ALA A 847 -71.31 1.86 -44.81
CA ALA A 847 -71.66 0.87 -43.79
C ALA A 847 -71.14 -0.50 -44.22
N ILE A 848 -70.21 -1.05 -43.45
CA ILE A 848 -69.52 -2.31 -43.75
C ILE A 848 -69.67 -3.27 -42.60
N ARG A 849 -69.88 -4.54 -42.94
CA ARG A 849 -70.02 -5.62 -41.97
C ARG A 849 -68.96 -6.68 -42.21
N LYS A 850 -68.32 -7.10 -41.13
CA LYS A 850 -67.44 -8.28 -41.09
C LYS A 850 -67.94 -9.24 -40.03
N VAL A 851 -67.67 -10.52 -40.23
CA VAL A 851 -67.98 -11.56 -39.24
C VAL A 851 -66.66 -12.06 -38.68
N VAL A 852 -66.59 -12.18 -37.35
CA VAL A 852 -65.45 -12.74 -36.63
C VAL A 852 -65.96 -13.76 -35.61
N THR A 853 -65.18 -14.78 -35.30
CA THR A 853 -65.53 -15.77 -34.27
C THR A 853 -64.69 -15.54 -33.01
N VAL A 854 -65.34 -15.29 -31.87
CA VAL A 854 -64.66 -15.40 -30.57
C VAL A 854 -64.54 -16.89 -30.25
N ALA A 855 -63.31 -17.37 -30.15
CA ALA A 855 -62.97 -18.74 -29.82
C ALA A 855 -62.58 -18.87 -28.34
N GLY A 856 -62.35 -20.09 -27.89
CA GLY A 856 -61.73 -20.39 -26.60
C GLY A 856 -61.23 -21.82 -26.58
N GLN A 857 -60.27 -22.13 -25.71
CA GLN A 857 -59.86 -23.51 -25.47
C GLN A 857 -61.04 -24.35 -24.98
N LEU A 858 -61.20 -25.54 -25.57
CA LEU A 858 -62.21 -26.53 -25.22
C LEU A 858 -61.75 -27.44 -24.08
#